data_AF-A0A9D4TLK4-F1
#
_entry.id   AF-A0A9D4TLK4-F1
#
_cell.length_a   1.000
_cell.length_b   1.000
_cell.length_c   1.000
_cell.angle_alpha   90.00
_cell.angle_beta   90.00
_cell.angle_gamma   90.00
#
_symmetry.space_group_name_H-M   'P 1'
#
loop_
_entity.id
_entity.type
_entity.pdbx_description
1 polymer ?
#
loop_
_entity_poly.entity_id
_entity_poly.type
_entity_poly.pdbx_seq_one_letter_code
_entity_poly.pdbx_strand_id
1 'polypeptide(L)'
;MQPSNTIVLPSASKVLLGACMLQQGATYRQIVVPAGSELIFADEDMALDVGSIIVSGAMRAGGPTCRLASRLTLAFHALPGINPIDMALRVTPGGTLDLHGKLFEPTWTRLAQTATAGSSTLQLQDAALGWEPGQQAMVATTIWKDEQENQNEVVTVASVSEDGRTIFLTAPLQYQHYGGPEYQAEVGLLSRYILIQGDEAAAASRKGPHVRVEGWAQIRGVQAYRAGQFNVIGAYPFHWHMVGDASGQLATDNSVYRSFFRCFTVHATSNLLLQHNVAFDATGHCFYLEDGVEELNTVDHNLAAYVHVIGQAGQTFGATSDRAQPADAAASGFYVTNPNNRLSNNAASGGYAGFTYPVLPKPIGLSRDVDIVPASRPLLLFDSNTAHSSGYMWEMAGCLYFGGTVYETQGRDRRVMYNNGRHEFPTTDAAGETEAFFRVTNSKLFLCMVGHMSWGQRFEVINYQAFDIVRGATLFGQGLLQHAYINVQSGNQLSQFPGRLDDLPPIAGFQWYDTRTQTIIKDTTFANYKWQPQLGTNRMSVFYSMTHSDEFKPMGMSSTSNITLLNVDHSAIARVDVRQTGSSRMFNWLDYDGSATQRPTPSIVGSWPDWWNLDAGCTYEGEWNAWVCPWREDQEVARLELRIPGLTKAPSTGSAVPPTPANTIGFVALFGYDQQGQARTMDITRNEGITGVTGNTGWYVHMPAGAPKYHELWLSQLPVGTHIIYATRFPPGTRFEISRVFKWFKSLNRGLRQAASLGEVVSGDGLSYYFNGRHLFIKLVDPGNSETQNIDFCRDSVCVRGSRYFSLAYTIRATTLACSTSLCPVPSQVDIPATLPGITAVRTPPVVVGTSQPTIPVPAPAVPSLLPGPAPAVPVNPGSPTESSAPDAAISPPDCPDKQPTDGSSCAQKKKWGQCGASWLMKAGWCSATCGRCGQAAPQPRAATFDSCFDRQPPGASSCAQQKAWGKCKKSWVKRGGYCAATCGRCQPGQPCTDKRPRGSFTCAQQKAWGKCSQSWMAAGDYCAATCGTCTAAVAAAAVAGPAAGPGAGPPTDDSPTRAACEGTATVDGVQCSQSQADEEWAPEACTDIPTLDGVSCMDQRASGACDSPYLKLGNYCDQTCGRCLGVSAGAPAAPLLEAAAPAGGGPAGGSMPYGL
;
A
#
# COMPACT_ATOMS: atom_id res chain seq x y z
N MET A 1 23.99 -41.81 -26.44
CA MET A 1 23.32 -40.96 -27.46
C MET A 1 24.40 -40.38 -28.38
N GLN A 2 24.12 -39.98 -29.63
CA GLN A 2 25.15 -39.34 -30.50
C GLN A 2 25.15 -37.80 -30.30
N PRO A 3 26.25 -37.18 -29.81
CA PRO A 3 26.22 -35.78 -29.38
C PRO A 3 25.96 -34.76 -30.50
N SER A 4 26.43 -35.00 -31.72
CA SER A 4 26.32 -34.09 -32.85
C SER A 4 24.90 -33.90 -33.40
N ASN A 5 23.96 -34.77 -33.03
CA ASN A 5 22.65 -34.88 -33.68
C ASN A 5 21.53 -34.42 -32.74
N THR A 6 20.40 -33.97 -33.29
CA THR A 6 19.18 -33.75 -32.49
C THR A 6 18.66 -35.10 -32.00
N ILE A 7 18.52 -35.24 -30.68
CA ILE A 7 18.04 -36.44 -29.99
C ILE A 7 16.55 -36.30 -29.77
N VAL A 8 15.75 -37.00 -30.56
CA VAL A 8 14.30 -37.11 -30.35
C VAL A 8 14.04 -38.36 -29.51
N LEU A 9 13.33 -38.22 -28.37
CA LEU A 9 12.91 -39.38 -27.59
C LEU A 9 11.90 -40.23 -28.39
N PRO A 10 11.88 -41.57 -28.22
CA PRO A 10 10.87 -42.40 -28.87
C PRO A 10 9.46 -41.95 -28.48
N SER A 11 8.51 -42.03 -29.43
CA SER A 11 7.12 -41.62 -29.20
C SER A 11 6.43 -42.48 -28.14
N ALA A 12 5.57 -41.86 -27.33
CA ALA A 12 4.83 -42.50 -26.23
C ALA A 12 5.71 -43.28 -25.24
N SER A 13 6.95 -42.85 -25.01
CA SER A 13 7.91 -43.55 -24.14
C SER A 13 8.34 -42.72 -22.94
N LYS A 14 8.67 -43.40 -21.83
CA LYS A 14 9.31 -42.79 -20.67
C LYS A 14 10.78 -43.18 -20.66
N VAL A 15 11.67 -42.20 -20.70
CA VAL A 15 13.13 -42.40 -20.76
C VAL A 15 13.74 -41.88 -19.48
N LEU A 16 14.27 -42.79 -18.65
CA LEU A 16 15.12 -42.44 -17.53
C LEU A 16 16.54 -42.18 -18.04
N LEU A 17 17.05 -40.97 -17.80
CA LEU A 17 18.42 -40.56 -18.07
C LEU A 17 19.23 -40.66 -16.76
N GLY A 18 20.25 -41.51 -16.75
CA GLY A 18 21.27 -41.59 -15.68
C GLY A 18 22.63 -41.07 -16.17
N ALA A 19 23.52 -40.72 -15.25
CA ALA A 19 24.82 -40.13 -15.53
C ALA A 19 25.70 -41.04 -16.42
N CYS A 20 25.59 -42.36 -16.25
CA CYS A 20 26.30 -43.36 -17.06
C CYS A 20 25.87 -43.41 -18.55
N MET A 21 24.77 -42.74 -18.92
CA MET A 21 24.31 -42.65 -20.31
C MET A 21 24.90 -41.44 -21.06
N LEU A 22 25.53 -40.52 -20.33
CA LEU A 22 26.20 -39.33 -20.87
C LEU A 22 27.65 -39.67 -21.22
N GLN A 23 28.11 -39.16 -22.36
CA GLN A 23 29.48 -39.31 -22.82
C GLN A 23 30.32 -38.16 -22.21
N GLN A 24 31.38 -38.51 -21.47
CA GLN A 24 32.19 -37.54 -20.76
C GLN A 24 32.75 -36.45 -21.71
N GLY A 25 32.48 -35.18 -21.37
CA GLY A 25 32.93 -34.03 -22.15
C GLY A 25 32.23 -33.82 -23.51
N ALA A 26 31.08 -34.46 -23.73
CA ALA A 26 30.34 -34.34 -24.98
C ALA A 26 29.15 -33.39 -24.90
N THR A 27 29.21 -32.27 -25.60
CA THR A 27 28.07 -31.36 -25.75
C THR A 27 27.03 -31.91 -26.72
N TYR A 28 25.79 -32.05 -26.26
CA TYR A 28 24.66 -32.57 -27.03
C TYR A 28 23.96 -31.45 -27.83
N ARG A 29 23.79 -31.64 -29.15
CA ARG A 29 23.22 -30.60 -30.04
C ARG A 29 21.88 -30.08 -29.54
N GLN A 30 20.92 -30.97 -29.36
CA GLN A 30 19.55 -30.65 -28.97
C GLN A 30 18.83 -31.91 -28.48
N ILE A 31 17.97 -31.77 -27.47
CA ILE A 31 17.06 -32.84 -27.02
C ILE A 31 15.62 -32.41 -27.29
N VAL A 32 14.81 -33.33 -27.81
CA VAL A 32 13.38 -33.11 -28.09
C VAL A 32 12.56 -34.21 -27.43
N VAL A 33 11.68 -33.81 -26.51
CA VAL A 33 10.67 -34.69 -25.90
C VAL A 33 9.34 -34.49 -26.64
N PRO A 34 8.94 -35.39 -27.55
CA PRO A 34 7.69 -35.24 -28.29
C PRO A 34 6.47 -35.46 -27.39
N ALA A 35 5.30 -35.02 -27.84
CA ALA A 35 4.03 -35.21 -27.15
C ALA A 35 3.77 -36.70 -26.80
N GLY A 36 3.29 -36.94 -25.59
CA GLY A 36 3.07 -38.29 -25.04
C GLY A 36 4.32 -39.00 -24.49
N SER A 37 5.54 -38.46 -24.69
CA SER A 37 6.77 -39.00 -24.11
C SER A 37 7.21 -38.23 -22.86
N GLU A 38 8.03 -38.86 -22.02
CA GLU A 38 8.54 -38.28 -20.77
C GLU A 38 10.06 -38.47 -20.65
N LEU A 39 10.81 -37.39 -20.43
CA LEU A 39 12.22 -37.44 -20.03
C LEU A 39 12.30 -37.32 -18.51
N ILE A 40 12.88 -38.33 -17.85
CA ILE A 40 13.04 -38.38 -16.39
C ILE A 40 14.53 -38.38 -16.09
N PHE A 41 14.99 -37.48 -15.22
CA PHE A 41 16.37 -37.51 -14.70
C PHE A 41 16.44 -38.41 -13.46
N ALA A 42 17.44 -39.30 -13.42
CA ALA A 42 17.76 -40.09 -12.23
C ALA A 42 18.31 -39.19 -11.11
N ASP A 43 18.17 -39.64 -9.86
CA ASP A 43 18.77 -38.97 -8.70
C ASP A 43 20.24 -39.40 -8.54
N GLU A 44 21.05 -38.91 -9.47
CA GLU A 44 22.49 -39.18 -9.60
C GLU A 44 23.22 -37.84 -9.87
N ASP A 45 24.45 -37.69 -9.37
CA ASP A 45 25.27 -36.50 -9.66
C ASP A 45 25.61 -36.46 -11.15
N MET A 46 25.11 -35.44 -11.85
CA MET A 46 25.03 -35.42 -13.31
C MET A 46 25.28 -34.02 -13.87
N ALA A 47 26.09 -33.94 -14.93
CA ALA A 47 26.28 -32.74 -15.74
C ALA A 47 25.93 -33.06 -17.20
N LEU A 48 25.04 -32.25 -17.79
CA LEU A 48 24.59 -32.36 -19.17
C LEU A 48 24.91 -31.06 -19.91
N ASP A 49 25.95 -31.10 -20.75
CA ASP A 49 26.31 -30.04 -21.68
C ASP A 49 25.41 -30.13 -22.93
N VAL A 50 24.62 -29.09 -23.25
CA VAL A 50 23.57 -29.15 -24.28
C VAL A 50 23.40 -27.83 -25.04
N GLY A 51 22.92 -27.87 -26.29
CA GLY A 51 22.58 -26.66 -27.05
C GLY A 51 21.15 -26.16 -26.83
N SER A 52 20.17 -27.06 -26.70
CA SER A 52 18.75 -26.74 -26.65
C SER A 52 17.93 -27.93 -26.11
N ILE A 53 16.88 -27.70 -25.31
CA ILE A 53 15.93 -28.72 -24.88
C ILE A 53 14.50 -28.25 -25.20
N ILE A 54 13.76 -29.02 -25.99
CA ILE A 54 12.37 -28.75 -26.37
C ILE A 54 11.46 -29.81 -25.74
N VAL A 55 10.44 -29.36 -25.01
CA VAL A 55 9.50 -30.22 -24.28
C VAL A 55 8.08 -29.99 -24.80
N SER A 56 7.57 -30.97 -25.55
CA SER A 56 6.17 -31.08 -25.99
C SER A 56 5.45 -32.27 -25.35
N GLY A 57 6.19 -33.21 -24.77
CA GLY A 57 5.72 -34.17 -23.77
C GLY A 57 5.98 -33.64 -22.35
N ALA A 58 6.55 -34.47 -21.48
CA ALA A 58 6.91 -34.08 -20.11
C ALA A 58 8.42 -34.17 -19.84
N MET A 59 8.97 -33.26 -19.04
CA MET A 59 10.33 -33.36 -18.51
C MET A 59 10.29 -33.28 -16.98
N ARG A 60 10.96 -34.21 -16.30
CA ARG A 60 10.94 -34.36 -14.85
C ARG A 60 12.34 -34.54 -14.25
N ALA A 61 12.67 -33.72 -13.26
CA ALA A 61 13.85 -33.85 -12.41
C ALA A 61 13.40 -33.78 -10.94
N GLY A 62 13.14 -34.94 -10.33
CA GLY A 62 12.44 -35.04 -9.05
C GLY A 62 10.94 -34.73 -9.14
N GLY A 63 10.25 -34.73 -8.00
CA GLY A 63 8.83 -34.38 -7.88
C GLY A 63 8.49 -33.74 -6.53
N PRO A 64 7.26 -33.26 -6.30
CA PRO A 64 6.89 -32.47 -5.13
C PRO A 64 7.09 -33.19 -3.78
N THR A 65 7.03 -34.53 -3.77
CA THR A 65 7.27 -35.39 -2.59
C THR A 65 8.54 -36.24 -2.71
N CYS A 66 9.29 -36.12 -3.81
CA CYS A 66 10.47 -36.95 -4.13
C CYS A 66 11.49 -36.08 -4.88
N ARG A 67 12.07 -35.14 -4.14
CA ARG A 67 13.04 -34.15 -4.66
C ARG A 67 14.38 -34.81 -4.95
N LEU A 68 15.15 -34.28 -5.92
CA LEU A 68 16.51 -34.74 -6.16
C LEU A 68 17.41 -34.43 -4.95
N ALA A 69 18.04 -35.47 -4.40
CA ALA A 69 19.07 -35.38 -3.38
C ALA A 69 20.50 -35.33 -3.96
N SER A 70 20.65 -35.58 -5.26
CA SER A 70 21.90 -35.40 -6.02
C SER A 70 21.90 -34.08 -6.82
N ARG A 71 23.06 -33.72 -7.38
CA ARG A 71 23.27 -32.48 -8.15
C ARG A 71 23.04 -32.69 -9.63
N LEU A 72 22.11 -31.95 -10.22
CA LEU A 72 21.86 -31.93 -11.67
C LEU A 72 22.28 -30.58 -12.28
N THR A 73 23.31 -30.59 -13.12
CA THR A 73 23.76 -29.41 -13.87
C THR A 73 23.36 -29.53 -15.34
N LEU A 74 22.61 -28.55 -15.84
CA LEU A 74 22.27 -28.37 -17.25
C LEU A 74 23.07 -27.16 -17.78
N ALA A 75 24.18 -27.43 -18.46
CA ALA A 75 25.06 -26.41 -19.02
C ALA A 75 24.68 -26.14 -20.49
N PHE A 76 24.40 -24.89 -20.84
CA PHE A 76 23.93 -24.51 -22.17
C PHE A 76 24.98 -23.77 -22.99
N HIS A 77 25.12 -24.16 -24.25
CA HIS A 77 26.15 -23.70 -25.18
C HIS A 77 25.58 -23.14 -26.48
N ALA A 78 26.22 -22.10 -27.02
CA ALA A 78 25.86 -21.52 -28.31
C ALA A 78 26.40 -22.40 -29.47
N LEU A 79 25.57 -23.31 -30.00
CA LEU A 79 25.98 -24.29 -31.01
C LEU A 79 25.62 -23.92 -32.46
N PRO A 80 26.47 -24.24 -33.47
CA PRO A 80 26.19 -23.96 -34.88
C PRO A 80 24.86 -24.54 -35.39
N GLY A 81 23.98 -23.65 -35.87
CA GLY A 81 22.66 -24.01 -36.39
C GLY A 81 21.60 -24.29 -35.31
N ILE A 82 21.86 -23.90 -34.05
CA ILE A 82 20.81 -23.54 -33.10
C ILE A 82 20.69 -22.01 -33.16
N ASN A 83 19.47 -21.47 -33.21
CA ASN A 83 19.26 -20.02 -33.12
C ASN A 83 19.62 -19.58 -31.69
N PRO A 84 20.35 -18.47 -31.46
CA PRO A 84 20.65 -18.00 -30.10
C PRO A 84 19.45 -17.96 -29.16
N ILE A 85 18.24 -17.60 -29.63
CA ILE A 85 17.04 -17.61 -28.78
C ILE A 85 16.50 -19.02 -28.46
N ASP A 86 16.85 -20.05 -29.25
CA ASP A 86 16.49 -21.45 -28.98
C ASP A 86 17.51 -22.17 -28.08
N MET A 87 18.56 -21.47 -27.62
CA MET A 87 19.46 -21.92 -26.56
C MET A 87 18.74 -21.82 -25.20
N ALA A 88 17.83 -22.76 -24.98
CA ALA A 88 16.80 -22.69 -23.93
C ALA A 88 16.33 -24.07 -23.49
N LEU A 89 15.70 -24.10 -22.30
CA LEU A 89 14.73 -25.13 -21.94
C LEU A 89 13.33 -24.58 -22.28
N ARG A 90 12.77 -25.02 -23.41
CA ARG A 90 11.48 -24.54 -23.92
C ARG A 90 10.38 -25.57 -23.67
N VAL A 91 9.44 -25.25 -22.78
CA VAL A 91 8.19 -26.00 -22.61
C VAL A 91 7.18 -25.42 -23.58
N THR A 92 6.86 -26.17 -24.64
CA THR A 92 5.89 -25.77 -25.67
C THR A 92 4.45 -25.97 -25.18
N PRO A 93 3.42 -25.40 -25.84
CA PRO A 93 2.03 -25.61 -25.46
C PRO A 93 1.65 -27.09 -25.39
N GLY A 94 0.95 -27.48 -24.31
CA GLY A 94 0.66 -28.89 -23.99
C GLY A 94 1.83 -29.65 -23.33
N GLY A 95 3.04 -29.09 -23.32
CA GLY A 95 4.20 -29.65 -22.61
C GLY A 95 4.14 -29.41 -21.10
N THR A 96 4.82 -30.28 -20.34
CA THR A 96 4.87 -30.28 -18.86
C THR A 96 6.30 -30.28 -18.35
N LEU A 97 6.60 -29.47 -17.32
CA LEU A 97 7.93 -29.42 -16.68
C LEU A 97 7.84 -29.51 -15.15
N ASP A 98 8.37 -30.59 -14.58
CA ASP A 98 8.56 -30.77 -13.13
C ASP A 98 10.05 -30.65 -12.79
N LEU A 99 10.48 -29.57 -12.12
CA LEU A 99 11.84 -29.45 -11.58
C LEU A 99 11.77 -29.28 -10.07
N HIS A 100 12.34 -30.22 -9.32
CA HIS A 100 12.22 -30.31 -7.87
C HIS A 100 13.56 -30.70 -7.22
N GLY A 101 14.43 -29.71 -7.03
CA GLY A 101 15.65 -29.88 -6.25
C GLY A 101 15.38 -29.97 -4.74
N LYS A 102 16.40 -30.38 -3.99
CA LYS A 102 16.47 -30.23 -2.53
C LYS A 102 16.20 -28.78 -2.11
N LEU A 103 15.48 -28.60 -0.99
CA LEU A 103 15.19 -27.30 -0.41
C LEU A 103 16.21 -26.92 0.68
N PHE A 104 16.29 -25.61 0.90
CA PHE A 104 17.12 -24.94 1.89
C PHE A 104 16.24 -23.84 2.49
N GLU A 105 15.95 -23.91 3.80
CA GLU A 105 14.87 -23.12 4.41
C GLU A 105 15.40 -22.24 5.56
N PRO A 106 15.15 -20.92 5.56
CA PRO A 106 14.61 -20.14 4.44
C PRO A 106 15.65 -19.99 3.32
N THR A 107 15.22 -19.62 2.13
CA THR A 107 16.14 -19.32 1.00
C THR A 107 16.87 -18.00 1.16
N TRP A 108 16.30 -17.07 1.93
CA TRP A 108 16.95 -15.86 2.43
C TRP A 108 16.40 -15.49 3.81
N THR A 109 17.21 -14.79 4.59
CA THR A 109 16.83 -14.23 5.90
C THR A 109 17.54 -12.89 6.07
N ARG A 110 17.60 -12.34 7.29
CA ARG A 110 18.26 -11.08 7.63
C ARG A 110 19.30 -11.30 8.72
N LEU A 111 20.26 -10.39 8.82
CA LEU A 111 21.21 -10.34 9.93
C LEU A 111 20.49 -10.10 11.27
N ALA A 112 20.89 -10.82 12.32
CA ALA A 112 20.45 -10.58 13.71
C ALA A 112 21.27 -9.49 14.42
N GLN A 113 22.47 -9.18 13.91
CA GLN A 113 23.32 -8.07 14.34
C GLN A 113 24.24 -7.65 13.18
N THR A 114 24.74 -6.42 13.20
CA THR A 114 25.72 -5.92 12.23
C THR A 114 26.93 -6.86 12.10
N ALA A 115 27.24 -7.26 10.86
CA ALA A 115 28.45 -8.01 10.53
C ALA A 115 29.52 -7.03 10.06
N THR A 116 30.64 -6.92 10.79
CA THR A 116 31.74 -5.99 10.48
C THR A 116 32.66 -6.52 9.39
N ALA A 117 33.28 -5.61 8.65
CA ALA A 117 34.42 -5.95 7.78
C ALA A 117 35.48 -6.73 8.57
N GLY A 118 36.08 -7.74 7.93
CA GLY A 118 36.99 -8.69 8.57
C GLY A 118 36.31 -9.84 9.34
N SER A 119 34.98 -9.85 9.50
CA SER A 119 34.28 -10.99 10.13
C SER A 119 34.21 -12.19 9.19
N SER A 120 34.59 -13.37 9.67
CA SER A 120 34.33 -14.67 9.01
C SER A 120 33.04 -15.34 9.51
N THR A 121 32.11 -14.58 10.11
CA THR A 121 30.82 -15.10 10.58
C THR A 121 29.65 -14.15 10.30
N LEU A 122 28.49 -14.72 9.99
CA LEU A 122 27.19 -14.05 9.92
C LEU A 122 26.27 -14.60 11.01
N GLN A 123 25.51 -13.72 11.67
CA GLN A 123 24.49 -14.08 12.66
C GLN A 123 23.11 -13.77 12.08
N LEU A 124 22.17 -14.71 12.14
CA LEU A 124 20.92 -14.69 11.39
C LEU A 124 19.67 -14.62 12.28
N GLN A 125 18.62 -13.96 11.79
CA GLN A 125 17.32 -13.87 12.47
C GLN A 125 16.59 -15.22 12.47
N ASP A 126 16.65 -15.95 11.36
CA ASP A 126 16.12 -17.30 11.22
C ASP A 126 17.24 -18.35 11.25
N ALA A 127 16.87 -19.61 11.47
CA ALA A 127 17.80 -20.73 11.35
C ALA A 127 17.95 -21.12 9.87
N ALA A 128 19.18 -21.19 9.38
CA ALA A 128 19.54 -21.62 8.03
C ALA A 128 19.45 -23.15 7.88
N LEU A 129 18.22 -23.70 7.92
CA LEU A 129 17.98 -25.14 7.94
C LEU A 129 18.39 -25.80 6.61
N GLY A 130 19.30 -26.77 6.72
CA GLY A 130 19.80 -27.55 5.60
C GLY A 130 20.85 -26.86 4.72
N TRP A 131 21.25 -25.61 5.02
CA TRP A 131 22.35 -24.93 4.32
C TRP A 131 23.68 -25.68 4.56
N GLU A 132 24.57 -25.69 3.56
CA GLU A 132 25.70 -26.64 3.49
C GLU A 132 27.07 -25.98 3.23
N PRO A 133 28.17 -26.58 3.72
CA PRO A 133 29.53 -26.23 3.32
C PRO A 133 29.71 -26.21 1.80
N GLY A 134 30.42 -25.19 1.31
CA GLY A 134 30.68 -24.97 -0.12
C GLY A 134 29.54 -24.32 -0.90
N GLN A 135 28.38 -24.06 -0.28
CA GLN A 135 27.34 -23.25 -0.90
C GLN A 135 27.70 -21.76 -0.91
N GLN A 136 27.21 -21.03 -1.91
CA GLN A 136 27.33 -19.58 -2.03
C GLN A 136 26.05 -18.88 -1.56
N ALA A 137 26.21 -17.81 -0.79
CA ALA A 137 25.15 -16.88 -0.42
C ALA A 137 25.60 -15.45 -0.74
N MET A 138 24.66 -14.55 -1.02
CA MET A 138 24.91 -13.11 -1.10
C MET A 138 24.56 -12.42 0.23
N VAL A 139 25.22 -11.29 0.48
CA VAL A 139 24.92 -10.38 1.60
C VAL A 139 24.68 -8.99 1.01
N ALA A 140 23.51 -8.42 1.27
CA ALA A 140 23.10 -7.15 0.68
C ALA A 140 23.91 -5.95 1.23
N THR A 141 24.20 -5.00 0.34
CA THR A 141 24.78 -3.69 0.66
C THR A 141 23.99 -2.95 1.75
N THR A 142 24.66 -2.12 2.55
CA THR A 142 23.99 -1.19 3.48
C THR A 142 24.45 0.26 3.35
N ILE A 143 24.76 0.66 2.11
CA ILE A 143 24.94 2.06 1.70
C ILE A 143 23.99 2.43 0.55
N TRP A 144 23.79 3.73 0.32
CA TRP A 144 22.68 4.22 -0.51
C TRP A 144 22.83 4.01 -2.03
N LYS A 145 24.01 4.22 -2.62
CA LYS A 145 24.21 4.26 -4.09
C LYS A 145 24.90 2.99 -4.62
N ASP A 146 24.23 1.84 -4.56
CA ASP A 146 24.90 0.53 -4.76
C ASP A 146 25.45 0.26 -6.17
N GLU A 147 24.82 0.77 -7.23
CA GLU A 147 25.36 0.76 -8.60
C GLU A 147 26.70 1.53 -8.72
N GLN A 148 26.91 2.56 -7.89
CA GLN A 148 28.09 3.44 -7.97
C GLN A 148 29.21 3.00 -7.00
N GLU A 149 28.83 2.51 -5.82
CA GLU A 149 29.73 2.16 -4.72
C GLU A 149 29.36 0.77 -4.19
N ASN A 150 29.44 -0.26 -5.04
CA ASN A 150 28.95 -1.60 -4.70
C ASN A 150 29.64 -2.21 -3.47
N GLN A 151 28.84 -2.54 -2.44
CA GLN A 151 29.24 -3.28 -1.23
C GLN A 151 28.39 -4.55 -1.02
N ASN A 152 27.74 -5.07 -2.07
CA ASN A 152 27.12 -6.39 -2.02
C ASN A 152 28.21 -7.47 -2.13
N GLU A 153 28.22 -8.44 -1.21
CA GLU A 153 29.22 -9.53 -1.21
C GLU A 153 28.60 -10.87 -1.61
N VAL A 154 29.41 -11.76 -2.20
CA VAL A 154 29.07 -13.19 -2.38
C VAL A 154 30.07 -14.01 -1.60
N VAL A 155 29.58 -14.70 -0.58
CA VAL A 155 30.37 -15.44 0.40
C VAL A 155 30.13 -16.95 0.26
N THR A 156 31.12 -17.75 0.62
CA THR A 156 31.01 -19.21 0.63
C THR A 156 30.91 -19.71 2.06
N VAL A 157 29.91 -20.57 2.31
CA VAL A 157 29.68 -21.24 3.60
C VAL A 157 30.83 -22.22 3.88
N ALA A 158 31.52 -22.05 5.01
CA ALA A 158 32.44 -23.05 5.55
C ALA A 158 31.71 -24.07 6.42
N SER A 159 30.78 -23.60 7.26
CA SER A 159 29.88 -24.44 8.07
C SER A 159 28.71 -23.61 8.62
N VAL A 160 27.73 -24.28 9.23
CA VAL A 160 26.58 -23.69 9.91
C VAL A 160 26.54 -24.22 11.34
N SER A 161 26.10 -23.42 12.31
CA SER A 161 25.91 -23.87 13.70
C SER A 161 24.78 -24.90 13.85
N GLU A 162 24.81 -25.66 14.95
CA GLU A 162 23.79 -26.69 15.26
C GLU A 162 22.36 -26.12 15.37
N ASP A 163 22.22 -24.86 15.78
CA ASP A 163 20.93 -24.15 15.84
C ASP A 163 20.55 -23.41 14.54
N GLY A 164 21.42 -23.46 13.51
CA GLY A 164 21.25 -22.78 12.23
C GLY A 164 21.46 -21.26 12.24
N ARG A 165 21.78 -20.64 13.38
CA ARG A 165 21.77 -19.16 13.53
C ARG A 165 23.09 -18.49 13.21
N THR A 166 24.20 -19.21 13.18
CA THR A 166 25.52 -18.72 12.76
C THR A 166 25.96 -19.43 11.49
N ILE A 167 26.33 -18.65 10.47
CA ILE A 167 27.08 -19.14 9.31
C ILE A 167 28.56 -18.75 9.49
N PHE A 168 29.45 -19.72 9.33
CA PHE A 168 30.89 -19.50 9.25
C PHE A 168 31.30 -19.42 7.78
N LEU A 169 32.18 -18.48 7.44
CA LEU A 169 32.58 -18.18 6.06
C LEU A 169 33.99 -18.72 5.75
N THR A 170 34.24 -19.13 4.50
CA THR A 170 35.59 -19.58 4.09
C THR A 170 36.60 -18.43 3.95
N ALA A 171 36.12 -17.19 3.90
CA ALA A 171 36.90 -15.97 3.85
C ALA A 171 36.17 -14.87 4.66
N PRO A 172 36.89 -13.90 5.25
CA PRO A 172 36.26 -12.77 5.94
C PRO A 172 35.58 -11.81 4.96
N LEU A 173 34.53 -11.12 5.43
CA LEU A 173 33.87 -10.02 4.74
C LEU A 173 34.85 -8.86 4.43
N GLN A 174 34.64 -8.19 3.30
CA GLN A 174 35.35 -6.97 2.91
C GLN A 174 34.70 -5.70 3.46
N TYR A 175 33.37 -5.70 3.60
CA TYR A 175 32.56 -4.56 4.01
C TYR A 175 31.79 -4.81 5.31
N GLN A 176 31.16 -3.76 5.85
CA GLN A 176 30.24 -3.87 6.97
C GLN A 176 28.80 -3.93 6.46
N HIS A 177 28.07 -4.97 6.84
CA HIS A 177 26.64 -5.14 6.57
C HIS A 177 25.84 -4.85 7.83
N TYR A 178 25.04 -3.79 7.80
CA TYR A 178 24.31 -3.28 8.96
C TYR A 178 23.14 -4.20 9.38
N GLY A 179 23.01 -4.41 10.68
CA GLY A 179 22.02 -5.27 11.32
C GLY A 179 21.48 -4.67 12.62
N GLY A 180 21.18 -3.37 12.62
CA GLY A 180 20.60 -2.66 13.77
C GLY A 180 19.07 -2.66 13.78
N PRO A 181 18.40 -2.05 14.76
CA PRO A 181 16.94 -2.14 14.90
C PRO A 181 16.16 -1.46 13.75
N GLU A 182 16.73 -0.44 13.12
CA GLU A 182 16.14 0.29 11.99
C GLU A 182 15.98 -0.58 10.73
N TYR A 183 17.06 -1.24 10.27
CA TYR A 183 17.05 -2.16 9.13
C TYR A 183 18.12 -3.24 9.32
N GLN A 184 17.94 -4.42 8.73
CA GLN A 184 18.92 -5.51 8.81
C GLN A 184 19.17 -6.13 7.45
N ALA A 185 20.44 -6.15 7.01
CA ALA A 185 20.83 -6.63 5.69
C ALA A 185 20.35 -8.07 5.41
N GLU A 186 19.88 -8.26 4.19
CA GLU A 186 19.43 -9.53 3.63
C GLU A 186 20.63 -10.46 3.37
N VAL A 187 20.46 -11.75 3.70
CA VAL A 187 21.41 -12.83 3.40
C VAL A 187 20.66 -13.88 2.58
N GLY A 188 20.98 -14.01 1.30
CA GLY A 188 20.25 -14.87 0.36
C GLY A 188 21.09 -16.01 -0.19
N LEU A 189 20.65 -17.26 -0.03
CA LEU A 189 21.33 -18.43 -0.58
C LEU A 189 21.21 -18.43 -2.11
N LEU A 190 22.34 -18.50 -2.80
CA LEU A 190 22.40 -18.58 -4.27
C LEU A 190 22.45 -20.02 -4.77
N SER A 191 23.21 -20.90 -4.11
CA SER A 191 23.37 -22.30 -4.56
C SER A 191 22.09 -23.12 -4.48
N ARG A 192 21.83 -23.96 -5.50
CA ARG A 192 20.80 -25.01 -5.49
C ARG A 192 21.36 -26.32 -6.07
N TYR A 193 20.63 -27.42 -5.94
CA TYR A 193 21.05 -28.74 -6.44
C TYR A 193 20.70 -28.96 -7.92
N ILE A 194 19.64 -28.34 -8.44
CA ILE A 194 19.42 -28.25 -9.88
C ILE A 194 19.98 -26.90 -10.35
N LEU A 195 20.94 -26.92 -11.26
CA LEU A 195 21.62 -25.74 -11.81
C LEU A 195 21.42 -25.69 -13.32
N ILE A 196 20.78 -24.63 -13.82
CA ILE A 196 20.70 -24.28 -15.24
C ILE A 196 21.67 -23.13 -15.46
N GLN A 197 22.68 -23.32 -16.32
CA GLN A 197 23.72 -22.30 -16.50
C GLN A 197 24.16 -22.09 -17.94
N GLY A 198 24.54 -20.85 -18.26
CA GLY A 198 25.36 -20.55 -19.44
C GLY A 198 26.82 -20.93 -19.22
N ASP A 199 27.51 -21.28 -20.30
CA ASP A 199 28.94 -21.59 -20.26
C ASP A 199 29.84 -20.37 -19.94
N GLU A 200 31.16 -20.52 -20.08
CA GLU A 200 32.08 -19.40 -19.82
C GLU A 200 32.08 -18.33 -20.93
N ALA A 201 31.78 -18.71 -22.17
CA ALA A 201 31.63 -17.77 -23.29
C ALA A 201 30.32 -16.96 -23.23
N ALA A 202 29.30 -17.48 -22.53
CA ALA A 202 28.05 -16.76 -22.25
C ALA A 202 28.29 -15.40 -21.56
N ALA A 203 29.32 -15.29 -20.71
CA ALA A 203 29.68 -14.05 -20.03
C ALA A 203 30.20 -12.97 -20.98
N ALA A 204 31.08 -13.32 -21.92
CA ALA A 204 31.64 -12.38 -22.90
C ALA A 204 30.60 -11.95 -23.95
N SER A 205 29.66 -12.83 -24.29
CA SER A 205 28.58 -12.56 -25.26
C SER A 205 27.32 -11.96 -24.63
N ARG A 206 27.20 -11.98 -23.29
CA ARG A 206 26.00 -11.69 -22.48
C ARG A 206 24.76 -12.48 -22.95
N LYS A 207 24.96 -13.73 -23.38
CA LYS A 207 23.90 -14.63 -23.86
C LYS A 207 23.97 -15.97 -23.15
N GLY A 208 23.08 -16.16 -22.19
CA GLY A 208 22.87 -17.39 -21.45
C GLY A 208 21.57 -18.12 -21.83
N PRO A 209 21.28 -19.27 -21.19
CA PRO A 209 20.03 -19.97 -21.36
C PRO A 209 18.85 -19.25 -20.70
N HIS A 210 17.66 -19.65 -21.11
CA HIS A 210 16.41 -19.28 -20.45
C HIS A 210 15.48 -20.48 -20.34
N VAL A 211 14.56 -20.44 -19.38
CA VAL A 211 13.45 -21.39 -19.26
C VAL A 211 12.17 -20.68 -19.68
N ARG A 212 11.65 -21.03 -20.87
CA ARG A 212 10.42 -20.42 -21.43
C ARG A 212 9.27 -21.42 -21.40
N VAL A 213 8.25 -21.10 -20.61
CA VAL A 213 7.06 -21.92 -20.37
C VAL A 213 5.88 -21.36 -21.15
N GLU A 214 5.52 -22.05 -22.23
CA GLU A 214 4.30 -21.86 -23.03
C GLU A 214 3.24 -22.94 -22.70
N GLY A 215 3.55 -23.83 -21.76
CA GLY A 215 2.71 -24.96 -21.31
C GLY A 215 2.49 -24.92 -19.79
N TRP A 216 2.76 -26.03 -19.11
CA TRP A 216 2.63 -26.15 -17.65
C TRP A 216 3.97 -26.43 -16.96
N ALA A 217 4.25 -25.76 -15.85
CA ALA A 217 5.46 -26.00 -15.06
C ALA A 217 5.29 -25.85 -13.54
N GLN A 218 6.03 -26.67 -12.79
CA GLN A 218 6.41 -26.41 -11.40
C GLN A 218 7.94 -26.43 -11.28
N ILE A 219 8.51 -25.30 -10.86
CA ILE A 219 9.96 -25.11 -10.77
C ILE A 219 10.31 -24.80 -9.31
N ARG A 220 10.97 -25.73 -8.62
CA ARG A 220 11.24 -25.66 -7.18
C ARG A 220 12.70 -25.97 -6.84
N GLY A 221 13.38 -25.04 -6.18
CA GLY A 221 14.76 -25.25 -5.74
C GLY A 221 15.77 -25.39 -6.90
N VAL A 222 15.60 -24.57 -7.95
CA VAL A 222 16.46 -24.50 -9.13
C VAL A 222 17.26 -23.19 -9.13
N GLN A 223 18.54 -23.24 -9.50
CA GLN A 223 19.39 -22.07 -9.72
C GLN A 223 19.51 -21.81 -11.23
N ALA A 224 19.30 -20.57 -11.65
CA ALA A 224 19.72 -20.07 -12.95
C ALA A 224 20.98 -19.20 -12.79
N TYR A 225 22.06 -19.53 -13.51
CA TYR A 225 23.35 -18.81 -13.41
C TYR A 225 23.87 -18.41 -14.80
N ARG A 226 24.37 -17.16 -14.95
CA ARG A 226 24.78 -16.62 -16.26
C ARG A 226 23.66 -16.81 -17.31
N ALA A 227 22.43 -16.48 -16.91
CA ALA A 227 21.19 -16.80 -17.61
C ALA A 227 20.52 -15.55 -18.20
N GLY A 228 19.50 -15.75 -19.05
CA GLY A 228 18.90 -14.70 -19.87
C GLY A 228 19.83 -14.22 -20.99
N GLN A 229 19.33 -13.39 -21.90
CA GLN A 229 20.13 -12.86 -23.02
C GLN A 229 19.97 -11.35 -23.12
N PHE A 230 21.07 -10.61 -22.95
CA PHE A 230 21.04 -9.16 -22.85
C PHE A 230 20.29 -8.52 -24.03
N ASN A 231 19.23 -7.78 -23.68
CA ASN A 231 18.39 -7.04 -24.63
C ASN A 231 17.68 -7.90 -25.70
N VAL A 232 17.51 -9.21 -25.49
CA VAL A 232 16.70 -10.10 -26.34
C VAL A 232 15.34 -10.33 -25.68
N ILE A 233 14.27 -9.80 -26.27
CA ILE A 233 12.91 -9.98 -25.74
C ILE A 233 12.54 -11.47 -25.74
N GLY A 234 11.93 -11.92 -24.63
CA GLY A 234 11.48 -13.28 -24.41
C GLY A 234 12.52 -14.25 -23.84
N ALA A 235 13.79 -13.85 -23.72
CA ALA A 235 14.89 -14.71 -23.26
C ALA A 235 15.34 -14.35 -21.83
N TYR A 236 14.53 -14.74 -20.84
CA TYR A 236 14.71 -14.42 -19.41
C TYR A 236 14.88 -15.70 -18.57
N PRO A 237 15.69 -15.71 -17.48
CA PRO A 237 16.05 -16.93 -16.73
C PRO A 237 14.88 -17.87 -16.45
N PHE A 238 13.77 -17.34 -15.94
CA PHE A 238 12.47 -18.02 -15.89
C PHE A 238 11.38 -17.13 -16.49
N HIS A 239 10.61 -17.65 -17.45
CA HIS A 239 9.62 -16.89 -18.23
C HIS A 239 8.35 -17.72 -18.46
N TRP A 240 7.25 -17.34 -17.79
CA TRP A 240 5.90 -17.81 -18.13
C TRP A 240 5.32 -16.91 -19.22
N HIS A 241 4.96 -17.51 -20.36
CA HIS A 241 4.72 -16.79 -21.60
C HIS A 241 3.43 -17.22 -22.29
N MET A 242 2.44 -16.33 -22.33
CA MET A 242 1.13 -16.54 -22.97
C MET A 242 0.38 -17.76 -22.43
N VAL A 243 0.58 -18.12 -21.16
CA VAL A 243 -0.03 -19.31 -20.53
C VAL A 243 -1.51 -19.10 -20.20
N GLY A 244 -1.97 -17.85 -20.08
CA GLY A 244 -3.35 -17.56 -19.67
C GLY A 244 -3.54 -17.86 -18.18
N ASP A 245 -4.28 -18.92 -17.84
CA ASP A 245 -4.44 -19.36 -16.45
C ASP A 245 -3.32 -20.33 -16.03
N ALA A 246 -2.43 -19.87 -15.16
CA ALA A 246 -1.37 -20.66 -14.56
C ALA A 246 -1.75 -21.24 -13.18
N SER A 247 -3.05 -21.39 -12.88
CA SER A 247 -3.53 -22.06 -11.67
C SER A 247 -2.84 -23.40 -11.41
N GLY A 248 -2.18 -23.53 -10.26
CA GLY A 248 -1.41 -24.71 -9.87
C GLY A 248 0.02 -24.79 -10.41
N GLN A 249 0.45 -23.81 -11.21
CA GLN A 249 1.85 -23.61 -11.60
C GLN A 249 2.57 -22.69 -10.61
N LEU A 250 3.91 -22.77 -10.57
CA LEU A 250 4.72 -21.99 -9.64
C LEU A 250 6.21 -21.96 -10.00
N ALA A 251 6.88 -20.91 -9.51
CA ALA A 251 8.30 -20.90 -9.23
C ALA A 251 8.50 -20.68 -7.72
N THR A 252 8.96 -21.69 -6.98
CA THR A 252 9.30 -21.54 -5.55
C THR A 252 10.73 -21.85 -5.21
N ASP A 253 11.27 -21.16 -4.21
CA ASP A 253 12.55 -21.49 -3.58
C ASP A 253 13.76 -21.43 -4.53
N ASN A 254 13.63 -20.82 -5.71
CA ASN A 254 14.65 -20.80 -6.76
C ASN A 254 15.70 -19.71 -6.51
N SER A 255 16.71 -19.65 -7.37
CA SER A 255 17.66 -18.53 -7.43
C SER A 255 17.98 -18.11 -8.86
N VAL A 256 18.29 -16.83 -9.05
CA VAL A 256 18.82 -16.24 -10.27
C VAL A 256 20.08 -15.46 -9.90
N TYR A 257 21.22 -15.78 -10.51
CA TYR A 257 22.51 -15.13 -10.23
C TYR A 257 23.25 -14.78 -11.53
N ARG A 258 23.75 -13.55 -11.65
CA ARG A 258 24.41 -13.03 -12.86
C ARG A 258 23.52 -13.11 -14.09
N SER A 259 22.32 -12.54 -14.01
CA SER A 259 21.42 -12.50 -15.16
C SER A 259 21.81 -11.40 -16.15
N PHE A 260 21.96 -11.79 -17.40
CA PHE A 260 22.18 -10.86 -18.49
C PHE A 260 20.90 -10.11 -18.90
N PHE A 261 19.71 -10.66 -18.60
CA PHE A 261 18.43 -9.94 -18.79
C PHE A 261 17.27 -10.52 -17.94
N ARG A 262 16.77 -9.72 -17.00
CA ARG A 262 15.64 -10.00 -16.07
C ARG A 262 15.79 -11.25 -15.22
N CYS A 263 14.78 -11.60 -14.40
CA CYS A 263 14.87 -12.73 -13.46
C CYS A 263 13.67 -13.69 -13.60
N PHE A 264 12.47 -13.24 -13.21
CA PHE A 264 11.21 -13.98 -13.29
C PHE A 264 10.19 -13.13 -14.07
N THR A 265 9.96 -13.49 -15.33
CA THR A 265 9.01 -12.80 -16.21
C THR A 265 7.66 -13.50 -16.25
N VAL A 266 6.59 -12.73 -16.09
CA VAL A 266 5.20 -13.14 -16.24
C VAL A 266 4.61 -12.34 -17.41
N HIS A 267 4.27 -13.02 -18.51
CA HIS A 267 3.77 -12.40 -19.73
C HIS A 267 2.43 -13.05 -20.11
N ALA A 268 1.36 -12.25 -20.16
CA ALA A 268 -0.02 -12.67 -20.40
C ALA A 268 -0.41 -13.95 -19.63
N THR A 269 -0.09 -13.96 -18.34
CA THR A 269 -0.24 -15.10 -17.44
C THR A 269 -0.78 -14.63 -16.10
N SER A 270 -1.74 -15.39 -15.57
CA SER A 270 -2.52 -15.09 -14.37
C SER A 270 -2.52 -16.26 -13.39
N ASN A 271 -2.83 -16.02 -12.11
CA ASN A 271 -2.84 -17.03 -11.02
C ASN A 271 -1.50 -17.74 -10.71
N LEU A 272 -0.37 -17.28 -11.26
CA LEU A 272 0.96 -17.86 -10.96
C LEU A 272 1.41 -17.56 -9.53
N LEU A 273 2.09 -18.51 -8.88
CA LEU A 273 2.77 -18.32 -7.61
C LEU A 273 4.29 -18.18 -7.79
N LEU A 274 4.86 -17.05 -7.39
CA LEU A 274 6.28 -16.80 -7.27
C LEU A 274 6.63 -16.61 -5.78
N GLN A 275 7.27 -17.60 -5.14
CA GLN A 275 7.52 -17.58 -3.69
C GLN A 275 8.96 -17.95 -3.28
N HIS A 276 9.52 -17.30 -2.25
CA HIS A 276 10.85 -17.62 -1.70
C HIS A 276 12.01 -17.59 -2.72
N ASN A 277 11.88 -16.90 -3.86
CA ASN A 277 12.93 -16.86 -4.87
C ASN A 277 13.96 -15.76 -4.54
N VAL A 278 15.25 -16.02 -4.81
CA VAL A 278 16.36 -15.07 -4.59
C VAL A 278 16.99 -14.67 -5.92
N ALA A 279 16.95 -13.39 -6.28
CA ALA A 279 17.57 -12.88 -7.50
C ALA A 279 18.64 -11.82 -7.16
N PHE A 280 19.83 -11.98 -7.74
CA PHE A 280 21.00 -11.16 -7.41
C PHE A 280 21.92 -10.96 -8.62
N ASP A 281 22.53 -9.77 -8.78
CA ASP A 281 23.45 -9.44 -9.91
C ASP A 281 22.69 -9.63 -11.24
N ALA A 282 21.79 -8.68 -11.57
CA ALA A 282 20.82 -8.84 -12.65
C ALA A 282 20.58 -7.56 -13.45
N THR A 283 20.62 -7.64 -14.78
CA THR A 283 20.34 -6.50 -15.67
C THR A 283 18.87 -6.45 -16.10
N GLY A 284 18.21 -5.30 -15.97
CA GLY A 284 16.78 -5.16 -16.24
C GLY A 284 15.90 -5.63 -15.06
N HIS A 285 14.59 -5.47 -15.19
CA HIS A 285 13.64 -5.75 -14.09
C HIS A 285 13.68 -7.21 -13.61
N CYS A 286 13.68 -7.45 -12.30
CA CYS A 286 13.79 -8.82 -11.80
C CYS A 286 12.46 -9.58 -11.83
N PHE A 287 11.50 -9.22 -10.98
CA PHE A 287 10.14 -9.78 -10.97
C PHE A 287 9.24 -8.88 -11.81
N TYR A 288 8.95 -9.31 -13.04
CA TYR A 288 8.46 -8.41 -14.10
C TYR A 288 7.18 -8.95 -14.74
N LEU A 289 6.11 -8.15 -14.70
CA LEU A 289 4.89 -8.36 -15.49
C LEU A 289 4.98 -7.51 -16.77
N GLU A 290 4.66 -8.09 -17.94
CA GLU A 290 5.04 -7.51 -19.24
C GLU A 290 3.97 -6.62 -19.88
N ASP A 291 2.78 -7.14 -20.18
CA ASP A 291 1.83 -6.49 -21.10
C ASP A 291 0.69 -5.72 -20.41
N GLY A 292 0.42 -5.99 -19.12
CA GLY A 292 -0.66 -5.38 -18.34
C GLY A 292 -1.93 -6.23 -18.21
N VAL A 293 -1.97 -7.43 -18.78
CA VAL A 293 -3.11 -8.37 -18.67
C VAL A 293 -2.89 -9.47 -17.63
N GLU A 294 -1.75 -9.45 -16.95
CA GLU A 294 -1.38 -10.39 -15.90
C GLU A 294 -2.14 -10.07 -14.60
N GLU A 295 -3.07 -10.93 -14.17
CA GLU A 295 -3.89 -10.71 -12.97
C GLU A 295 -3.84 -11.88 -11.98
N LEU A 296 -4.30 -11.64 -10.75
CA LEU A 296 -4.44 -12.63 -9.67
C LEU A 296 -3.14 -13.35 -9.23
N ASN A 297 -1.98 -13.03 -9.82
CA ASN A 297 -0.69 -13.64 -9.48
C ASN A 297 -0.30 -13.29 -8.03
N THR A 298 0.50 -14.16 -7.42
CA THR A 298 0.99 -14.00 -6.04
C THR A 298 2.51 -14.03 -6.02
N VAL A 299 3.11 -12.90 -5.64
CA VAL A 299 4.55 -12.68 -5.54
C VAL A 299 4.87 -12.45 -4.07
N ASP A 300 5.34 -13.48 -3.37
CA ASP A 300 5.42 -13.51 -1.91
C ASP A 300 6.79 -13.96 -1.36
N HIS A 301 7.32 -13.29 -0.33
CA HIS A 301 8.61 -13.61 0.30
C HIS A 301 9.80 -13.75 -0.69
N ASN A 302 9.85 -12.98 -1.78
CA ASN A 302 10.99 -12.99 -2.71
C ASN A 302 12.01 -11.89 -2.38
N LEU A 303 13.26 -12.10 -2.80
CA LEU A 303 14.37 -11.15 -2.67
C LEU A 303 14.93 -10.80 -4.04
N ALA A 304 15.05 -9.50 -4.35
CA ALA A 304 15.76 -8.98 -5.52
C ALA A 304 16.83 -7.97 -5.09
N ALA A 305 18.11 -8.17 -5.44
CA ALA A 305 19.19 -7.26 -5.03
C ALA A 305 20.23 -7.02 -6.13
N TYR A 306 20.82 -5.81 -6.16
CA TYR A 306 21.83 -5.39 -7.14
C TYR A 306 21.29 -5.51 -8.58
N VAL A 307 20.34 -4.63 -8.90
CA VAL A 307 19.55 -4.61 -10.14
C VAL A 307 19.97 -3.45 -11.06
N HIS A 308 20.52 -3.76 -12.23
CA HIS A 308 21.14 -2.77 -13.13
C HIS A 308 20.15 -2.19 -14.15
N VAL A 309 20.17 -0.86 -14.31
CA VAL A 309 19.38 -0.13 -15.32
C VAL A 309 19.99 -0.21 -16.72
N ILE A 310 19.16 -0.32 -17.76
CA ILE A 310 19.61 -0.31 -19.16
C ILE A 310 19.55 1.13 -19.69
N GLY A 311 20.64 1.88 -19.52
CA GLY A 311 20.89 3.17 -20.17
C GLY A 311 19.97 4.32 -19.71
N GLN A 312 20.51 5.26 -18.94
CA GLN A 312 19.72 6.31 -18.29
C GLN A 312 20.09 7.74 -18.77
N ALA A 313 19.11 8.46 -19.33
CA ALA A 313 19.14 9.91 -19.54
C ALA A 313 17.73 10.44 -19.87
N GLY A 314 17.29 11.51 -19.18
CA GLY A 314 15.97 12.13 -19.41
C GLY A 314 14.79 11.39 -18.76
N GLN A 315 13.56 11.72 -19.20
CA GLN A 315 12.31 11.18 -18.64
C GLN A 315 11.47 10.32 -19.62
N THR A 316 11.68 10.45 -20.93
CA THR A 316 10.91 9.72 -21.95
C THR A 316 11.84 8.84 -22.77
N PHE A 317 11.50 7.56 -22.82
CA PHE A 317 12.30 6.49 -23.38
C PHE A 317 11.48 5.76 -24.45
N GLY A 318 11.96 5.72 -25.69
CA GLY A 318 11.42 4.81 -26.70
C GLY A 318 12.25 3.53 -26.79
N ALA A 319 11.64 2.44 -27.25
CA ALA A 319 12.35 1.21 -27.62
C ALA A 319 13.46 1.52 -28.66
N THR A 320 14.67 1.00 -28.47
CA THR A 320 15.81 1.13 -29.39
C THR A 320 16.44 -0.24 -29.66
N SER A 321 17.36 -0.32 -30.62
CA SER A 321 18.18 -1.52 -30.87
C SER A 321 18.91 -2.02 -29.63
N ASP A 322 19.25 -1.11 -28.71
CA ASP A 322 20.12 -1.37 -27.56
C ASP A 322 19.34 -1.44 -26.24
N ARG A 323 18.03 -1.12 -26.29
CA ARG A 323 17.05 -1.21 -25.20
C ARG A 323 15.64 -1.42 -25.80
N ALA A 324 15.31 -2.67 -26.07
CA ALA A 324 14.11 -3.08 -26.78
C ALA A 324 12.82 -2.84 -25.96
N GLN A 325 12.88 -3.00 -24.63
CA GLN A 325 11.83 -2.53 -23.71
C GLN A 325 12.32 -1.24 -23.01
N PRO A 326 11.76 -0.06 -23.31
CA PRO A 326 12.20 1.19 -22.71
C PRO A 326 12.01 1.27 -21.19
N ALA A 327 11.12 0.46 -20.60
CA ALA A 327 10.94 0.40 -19.15
C ALA A 327 12.22 -0.02 -18.40
N ASP A 328 13.10 -0.84 -19.00
CA ASP A 328 14.35 -1.28 -18.36
C ASP A 328 15.35 -0.12 -18.13
N ALA A 329 15.10 1.09 -18.66
CA ALA A 329 15.78 2.33 -18.26
C ALA A 329 15.52 2.73 -16.79
N ALA A 330 14.48 2.16 -16.18
CA ALA A 330 14.10 2.27 -14.78
C ALA A 330 13.98 0.86 -14.15
N ALA A 331 14.93 -0.03 -14.47
CA ALA A 331 15.00 -1.39 -13.91
C ALA A 331 14.78 -1.40 -12.40
N SER A 332 13.88 -2.26 -11.95
CA SER A 332 13.40 -2.36 -10.57
C SER A 332 13.44 -3.81 -10.09
N GLY A 333 13.55 -4.02 -8.77
CA GLY A 333 13.45 -5.36 -8.18
C GLY A 333 12.12 -6.03 -8.54
N PHE A 334 11.03 -5.28 -8.41
CA PHE A 334 9.66 -5.67 -8.75
C PHE A 334 9.03 -4.63 -9.68
N TYR A 335 8.40 -5.07 -10.78
CA TYR A 335 7.78 -4.20 -11.78
C TYR A 335 6.41 -4.77 -12.18
N VAL A 336 5.34 -4.04 -11.86
CA VAL A 336 3.98 -4.57 -11.79
C VAL A 336 3.04 -3.73 -12.65
N THR A 337 2.89 -4.11 -13.92
CA THR A 337 2.13 -3.38 -14.96
C THR A 337 0.61 -3.39 -14.77
N ASN A 338 0.08 -4.33 -13.96
CA ASN A 338 -1.32 -4.35 -13.55
C ASN A 338 -1.40 -4.49 -12.01
N PRO A 339 -2.07 -3.57 -11.30
CA PRO A 339 -2.22 -3.63 -9.84
C PRO A 339 -3.04 -4.82 -9.34
N ASN A 340 -3.77 -5.56 -10.17
CA ASN A 340 -4.59 -6.69 -9.77
C ASN A 340 -3.79 -7.96 -9.41
N ASN A 341 -2.70 -7.80 -8.67
CA ASN A 341 -1.79 -8.86 -8.23
C ASN A 341 -1.49 -8.69 -6.73
N ARG A 342 -0.97 -9.75 -6.09
CA ARG A 342 -0.66 -9.76 -4.65
C ARG A 342 0.84 -9.74 -4.45
N LEU A 343 1.37 -8.66 -3.85
CA LEU A 343 2.77 -8.55 -3.46
C LEU A 343 2.88 -8.49 -1.94
N SER A 344 3.49 -9.49 -1.32
CA SER A 344 3.67 -9.54 0.13
C SER A 344 5.04 -10.02 0.60
N ASN A 345 5.54 -9.47 1.71
CA ASN A 345 6.77 -9.92 2.39
C ASN A 345 8.06 -9.89 1.53
N ASN A 346 8.06 -9.21 0.38
CA ASN A 346 9.20 -9.18 -0.54
C ASN A 346 10.24 -8.14 -0.12
N ALA A 347 11.51 -8.38 -0.44
CA ALA A 347 12.63 -7.49 -0.17
C ALA A 347 13.36 -7.05 -1.46
N ALA A 348 13.74 -5.78 -1.55
CA ALA A 348 14.44 -5.21 -2.70
C ALA A 348 15.67 -4.37 -2.29
N SER A 349 16.79 -4.53 -3.01
CA SER A 349 18.00 -3.69 -2.90
C SER A 349 18.44 -3.18 -4.27
N GLY A 350 18.76 -1.88 -4.37
CA GLY A 350 19.35 -1.30 -5.57
C GLY A 350 18.34 -0.95 -6.65
N GLY A 351 18.85 -0.63 -7.84
CA GLY A 351 18.06 -0.26 -9.02
C GLY A 351 17.33 1.08 -8.91
N TYR A 352 16.59 1.43 -9.97
CA TYR A 352 15.86 2.71 -10.04
C TYR A 352 14.81 2.83 -8.93
N ALA A 353 14.14 1.71 -8.61
CA ALA A 353 13.22 1.55 -7.50
C ALA A 353 13.27 0.10 -7.01
N GLY A 354 12.90 -0.13 -5.75
CA GLY A 354 12.65 -1.49 -5.27
C GLY A 354 11.39 -2.07 -5.92
N PHE A 355 10.31 -1.28 -5.91
CA PHE A 355 9.01 -1.63 -6.47
C PHE A 355 8.50 -0.50 -7.39
N THR A 356 8.21 -0.83 -8.64
CA THR A 356 7.60 0.09 -9.62
C THR A 356 6.23 -0.40 -10.09
N TYR A 357 5.23 0.47 -10.03
CA TYR A 357 3.92 0.32 -10.66
C TYR A 357 3.76 1.42 -11.73
N PRO A 358 3.86 1.11 -13.03
CA PRO A 358 3.57 2.06 -14.11
C PRO A 358 2.07 2.15 -14.41
N VAL A 359 1.62 3.30 -14.92
CA VAL A 359 0.28 3.49 -15.46
C VAL A 359 0.21 2.92 -16.88
N LEU A 360 -0.47 1.79 -17.09
CA LEU A 360 -0.85 1.29 -18.41
C LEU A 360 -2.33 1.64 -18.69
N PRO A 361 -2.63 2.59 -19.60
CA PRO A 361 -4.02 2.95 -19.95
C PRO A 361 -4.69 1.95 -20.90
N LYS A 362 -3.90 1.07 -21.54
CA LYS A 362 -4.32 -0.09 -22.32
C LYS A 362 -3.15 -1.11 -22.28
N PRO A 363 -3.38 -2.42 -22.46
CA PRO A 363 -2.29 -3.37 -22.71
C PRO A 363 -1.43 -2.99 -23.92
N ILE A 364 -0.22 -3.54 -23.94
CA ILE A 364 0.79 -3.36 -24.99
C ILE A 364 1.17 -4.72 -25.61
N GLY A 365 2.18 -4.75 -26.49
CA GLY A 365 2.91 -5.98 -26.81
C GLY A 365 2.11 -7.02 -27.60
N LEU A 366 1.96 -8.23 -27.06
CA LEU A 366 1.15 -9.28 -27.67
C LEU A 366 -0.33 -9.18 -27.24
N SER A 367 -0.58 -8.60 -26.07
CA SER A 367 -1.90 -8.52 -25.43
C SER A 367 -2.66 -7.23 -25.74
N ARG A 368 -2.08 -6.32 -26.54
CA ARG A 368 -2.57 -4.98 -26.90
C ARG A 368 -4.02 -4.86 -27.37
N ASP A 369 -4.64 -5.96 -27.79
CA ASP A 369 -6.00 -6.00 -28.33
C ASP A 369 -7.00 -6.72 -27.39
N VAL A 370 -6.57 -7.06 -26.16
CA VAL A 370 -7.45 -7.43 -25.03
C VAL A 370 -8.17 -6.19 -24.50
N ASP A 371 -9.47 -6.33 -24.22
CA ASP A 371 -10.32 -5.24 -23.72
C ASP A 371 -10.27 -5.14 -22.19
N ILE A 372 -9.26 -4.41 -21.70
CA ILE A 372 -9.04 -4.11 -20.28
C ILE A 372 -8.28 -2.78 -20.16
N VAL A 373 -8.45 -2.07 -19.03
CA VAL A 373 -7.69 -0.86 -18.69
C VAL A 373 -6.86 -1.16 -17.42
N PRO A 374 -5.60 -1.60 -17.53
CA PRO A 374 -4.82 -2.11 -16.39
C PRO A 374 -4.70 -1.12 -15.23
N ALA A 375 -4.44 0.16 -15.51
CA ALA A 375 -4.34 1.20 -14.48
C ALA A 375 -5.64 1.45 -13.68
N SER A 376 -6.81 1.02 -14.20
CA SER A 376 -8.10 1.15 -13.51
C SER A 376 -8.36 0.03 -12.50
N ARG A 377 -7.66 -1.10 -12.60
CA ARG A 377 -7.95 -2.31 -11.83
C ARG A 377 -7.62 -2.13 -10.34
N PRO A 378 -8.38 -2.73 -9.41
CA PRO A 378 -8.10 -2.60 -7.98
C PRO A 378 -6.81 -3.33 -7.59
N LEU A 379 -6.02 -2.71 -6.70
CA LEU A 379 -4.91 -3.37 -6.01
C LEU A 379 -5.43 -4.50 -5.12
N LEU A 380 -4.91 -5.73 -5.29
CA LEU A 380 -5.33 -6.86 -4.44
C LEU A 380 -4.63 -6.90 -3.08
N LEU A 381 -3.30 -6.74 -3.07
CA LEU A 381 -2.50 -6.69 -1.85
C LEU A 381 -1.13 -6.06 -2.12
N PHE A 382 -0.75 -5.08 -1.29
CA PHE A 382 0.65 -4.67 -1.11
C PHE A 382 0.95 -4.58 0.39
N ASP A 383 1.59 -5.60 0.96
CA ASP A 383 1.77 -5.71 2.41
C ASP A 383 3.17 -6.20 2.82
N SER A 384 3.72 -5.62 3.88
CA SER A 384 4.97 -6.10 4.54
C SER A 384 6.20 -6.17 3.61
N ASN A 385 6.17 -5.47 2.47
CA ASN A 385 7.29 -5.38 1.53
C ASN A 385 8.33 -4.35 2.01
N THR A 386 9.61 -4.59 1.71
CA THR A 386 10.73 -3.74 2.13
C THR A 386 11.66 -3.39 0.97
N ALA A 387 12.18 -2.17 0.91
CA ALA A 387 13.16 -1.78 -0.11
C ALA A 387 14.21 -0.82 0.43
N HIS A 388 15.45 -0.94 -0.06
CA HIS A 388 16.55 -0.06 0.28
C HIS A 388 17.54 0.17 -0.84
N SER A 389 18.40 1.18 -0.67
CA SER A 389 19.49 1.51 -1.59
C SER A 389 19.02 1.79 -3.03
N SER A 390 17.81 2.34 -3.20
CA SER A 390 17.20 2.65 -4.52
C SER A 390 16.85 4.13 -4.66
N GLY A 391 16.32 4.52 -5.82
CA GLY A 391 15.71 5.83 -6.06
C GLY A 391 16.68 6.98 -6.30
N TYR A 392 17.99 6.81 -6.10
CA TYR A 392 18.97 7.89 -6.26
C TYR A 392 19.19 8.32 -7.73
N MET A 393 18.67 7.56 -8.69
CA MET A 393 18.79 7.85 -10.13
C MET A 393 17.98 9.08 -10.58
N TRP A 394 16.98 9.54 -9.82
CA TRP A 394 16.22 10.76 -10.08
C TRP A 394 15.65 11.33 -8.77
N GLU A 395 15.59 12.65 -8.62
CA GLU A 395 15.12 13.33 -7.39
C GLU A 395 13.68 12.96 -6.93
N MET A 396 12.85 12.43 -7.84
CA MET A 396 11.49 11.98 -7.57
C MET A 396 11.31 10.46 -7.77
N ALA A 397 12.39 9.69 -7.93
CA ALA A 397 12.31 8.23 -7.91
C ALA A 397 12.22 7.72 -6.46
N GLY A 398 11.39 6.70 -6.26
CA GLY A 398 11.10 6.14 -4.94
C GLY A 398 11.62 4.72 -4.77
N CYS A 399 11.91 4.32 -3.53
CA CYS A 399 12.05 2.89 -3.21
C CYS A 399 10.73 2.14 -3.43
N LEU A 400 9.60 2.79 -3.12
CA LEU A 400 8.29 2.46 -3.69
C LEU A 400 7.91 3.57 -4.68
N TYR A 401 7.70 3.20 -5.95
CA TYR A 401 7.40 4.13 -7.04
C TYR A 401 6.10 3.75 -7.75
N PHE A 402 5.04 4.52 -7.53
CA PHE A 402 3.79 4.40 -8.26
C PHE A 402 3.67 5.57 -9.24
N GLY A 403 3.78 5.29 -10.54
CA GLY A 403 3.63 6.25 -11.62
C GLY A 403 4.62 6.02 -12.76
N GLY A 404 4.79 7.04 -13.61
CA GLY A 404 5.22 6.81 -14.99
C GLY A 404 4.12 6.13 -15.81
N THR A 405 4.29 6.02 -17.13
CA THR A 405 3.37 5.32 -18.03
C THR A 405 4.10 4.55 -19.12
N VAL A 406 3.57 3.38 -19.49
CA VAL A 406 3.99 2.62 -20.67
C VAL A 406 2.85 2.63 -21.69
N TYR A 407 3.17 2.90 -22.95
CA TYR A 407 2.21 2.97 -24.05
C TYR A 407 2.84 2.67 -25.40
N GLU A 408 2.04 2.36 -26.42
CA GLU A 408 2.50 2.25 -27.81
C GLU A 408 2.18 3.53 -28.61
N THR A 409 3.08 3.94 -29.51
CA THR A 409 2.81 5.06 -30.42
C THR A 409 1.72 4.71 -31.45
N GLN A 410 0.80 5.64 -31.69
CA GLN A 410 -0.17 5.51 -32.79
C GLN A 410 0.54 5.53 -34.15
N GLY A 411 0.18 4.58 -35.02
CA GLY A 411 0.78 4.41 -36.36
C GLY A 411 0.94 2.94 -36.74
N ARG A 412 1.70 2.67 -37.81
CA ARG A 412 2.04 1.30 -38.22
C ARG A 412 3.17 0.68 -37.38
N ASP A 413 4.08 1.51 -36.87
CA ASP A 413 5.31 1.04 -36.24
C ASP A 413 5.14 0.66 -34.75
N ARG A 414 4.00 1.02 -34.14
CA ARG A 414 3.55 0.65 -32.77
C ARG A 414 4.69 0.58 -31.73
N ARG A 415 5.55 1.60 -31.69
CA ARG A 415 6.75 1.62 -30.86
C ARG A 415 6.36 1.74 -29.38
N VAL A 416 6.84 0.82 -28.55
CA VAL A 416 6.70 0.92 -27.09
C VAL A 416 7.49 2.13 -26.59
N MET A 417 6.86 2.90 -25.71
CA MET A 417 7.36 4.08 -25.05
C MET A 417 7.15 3.92 -23.53
N TYR A 418 8.12 4.38 -22.74
CA TYR A 418 8.00 4.55 -21.30
C TYR A 418 8.34 6.00 -20.95
N ASN A 419 7.47 6.66 -20.18
CA ASN A 419 7.75 7.96 -19.57
C ASN A 419 7.74 7.77 -18.05
N ASN A 420 8.84 8.09 -17.35
CA ASN A 420 8.94 7.89 -15.90
C ASN A 420 8.39 9.06 -15.06
N GLY A 421 7.75 10.06 -15.67
CA GLY A 421 7.26 11.25 -15.00
C GLY A 421 5.89 11.09 -14.31
N ARG A 422 5.21 12.22 -14.07
CA ARG A 422 3.87 12.28 -13.47
C ARG A 422 2.81 11.71 -14.42
N HIS A 423 2.30 10.53 -14.08
CA HIS A 423 1.08 9.94 -14.65
C HIS A 423 0.26 9.38 -13.50
N GLU A 424 -1.06 9.62 -13.52
CA GLU A 424 -1.92 9.39 -12.36
C GLU A 424 -2.76 8.12 -12.53
N PHE A 425 -2.78 7.27 -11.50
CA PHE A 425 -3.68 6.11 -11.43
C PHE A 425 -5.15 6.52 -11.21
N PRO A 426 -6.08 6.12 -12.11
CA PRO A 426 -7.52 6.32 -11.98
C PRO A 426 -8.19 5.01 -11.54
N THR A 427 -7.80 4.51 -10.36
CA THR A 427 -8.16 3.16 -9.91
C THR A 427 -9.60 3.07 -9.40
N THR A 428 -10.24 1.94 -9.71
CA THR A 428 -11.64 1.62 -9.41
C THR A 428 -11.74 0.31 -8.63
N ASP A 429 -12.94 0.00 -8.13
CA ASP A 429 -13.26 -1.28 -7.50
C ASP A 429 -13.27 -2.46 -8.50
N ALA A 430 -13.65 -3.65 -8.03
CA ALA A 430 -13.65 -4.87 -8.84
C ALA A 430 -14.76 -4.91 -9.93
N ALA A 431 -15.77 -4.05 -9.84
CA ALA A 431 -16.81 -3.90 -10.86
C ALA A 431 -16.48 -2.78 -11.87
N GLY A 432 -15.54 -1.89 -11.54
CA GLY A 432 -15.24 -0.69 -12.32
C GLY A 432 -16.19 0.47 -12.06
N GLU A 433 -17.03 0.39 -11.01
CA GLU A 433 -18.15 1.32 -10.79
C GLU A 433 -17.75 2.53 -9.92
N THR A 434 -16.95 2.31 -8.87
CA THR A 434 -16.54 3.37 -7.93
C THR A 434 -15.03 3.50 -7.81
N GLU A 435 -14.55 4.73 -7.58
CA GLU A 435 -13.12 5.02 -7.41
C GLU A 435 -12.56 4.40 -6.12
N ALA A 436 -11.43 3.69 -6.21
CA ALA A 436 -10.82 2.95 -5.12
C ALA A 436 -9.43 3.50 -4.73
N PHE A 437 -8.95 3.15 -3.54
CA PHE A 437 -7.64 3.56 -3.03
C PHE A 437 -6.58 2.47 -3.27
N PHE A 438 -5.42 2.87 -3.78
CA PHE A 438 -4.19 2.08 -3.61
C PHE A 438 -3.84 2.04 -2.12
N ARG A 439 -3.86 0.84 -1.52
CA ARG A 439 -3.57 0.64 -0.10
C ARG A 439 -2.26 -0.13 0.09
N VAL A 440 -1.28 0.55 0.67
CA VAL A 440 0.07 0.07 0.98
C VAL A 440 0.19 -0.09 2.49
N THR A 441 0.45 -1.31 2.97
CA THR A 441 0.50 -1.61 4.41
C THR A 441 1.83 -2.22 4.87
N ASN A 442 2.19 -1.92 6.12
CA ASN A 442 3.30 -2.55 6.87
C ASN A 442 4.70 -2.45 6.22
N SER A 443 4.91 -1.52 5.27
CA SER A 443 6.16 -1.43 4.51
C SER A 443 7.28 -0.74 5.31
N LYS A 444 8.51 -1.26 5.21
CA LYS A 444 9.72 -0.68 5.82
C LYS A 444 10.76 -0.34 4.75
N LEU A 445 11.19 0.92 4.69
CA LEU A 445 12.17 1.42 3.73
C LEU A 445 13.40 2.03 4.44
N PHE A 446 14.55 1.98 3.76
CA PHE A 446 15.85 2.39 4.30
C PHE A 446 16.75 2.93 3.18
N LEU A 447 17.54 3.99 3.39
CA LEU A 447 18.49 4.49 2.37
C LEU A 447 17.85 4.70 0.98
N CYS A 448 16.97 5.69 0.87
CA CYS A 448 16.23 5.98 -0.38
C CYS A 448 16.25 7.48 -0.71
N MET A 449 16.07 7.83 -1.99
CA MET A 449 15.81 9.23 -2.38
C MET A 449 14.43 9.64 -1.89
N VAL A 450 13.37 9.19 -2.54
CA VAL A 450 12.03 9.14 -1.95
C VAL A 450 11.78 7.76 -1.36
N GLY A 451 11.14 7.70 -0.20
CA GLY A 451 10.69 6.45 0.39
C GLY A 451 9.48 5.94 -0.39
N HIS A 452 8.30 6.43 -0.04
CA HIS A 452 7.09 6.24 -0.84
C HIS A 452 6.84 7.44 -1.76
N MET A 453 6.81 7.20 -3.06
CA MET A 453 6.39 8.16 -4.08
C MET A 453 5.20 7.60 -4.86
N SER A 454 4.09 8.35 -4.93
CA SER A 454 2.93 7.93 -5.72
C SER A 454 2.24 9.06 -6.45
N TRP A 455 2.39 9.08 -7.78
CA TRP A 455 1.59 9.89 -8.70
C TRP A 455 0.24 9.20 -8.94
N GLY A 456 -0.85 9.76 -8.40
CA GLY A 456 -2.18 9.20 -8.60
C GLY A 456 -3.25 9.84 -7.75
N GLN A 457 -4.47 9.37 -7.91
CA GLN A 457 -5.65 10.06 -7.39
C GLN A 457 -6.03 9.67 -5.95
N ARG A 458 -5.66 8.46 -5.51
CA ARG A 458 -6.16 7.84 -4.27
C ARG A 458 -5.15 6.87 -3.64
N PHE A 459 -4.49 7.27 -2.55
CA PHE A 459 -3.49 6.44 -1.84
C PHE A 459 -3.70 6.40 -0.32
N GLU A 460 -3.55 5.22 0.29
CA GLU A 460 -3.42 5.01 1.73
C GLU A 460 -2.10 4.30 2.03
N VAL A 461 -1.23 4.93 2.82
CA VAL A 461 0.05 4.38 3.29
C VAL A 461 -0.03 4.23 4.81
N ILE A 462 -0.11 2.98 5.29
CA ILE A 462 -0.49 2.67 6.68
C ILE A 462 0.54 1.72 7.33
N ASN A 463 0.90 1.98 8.59
CA ASN A 463 1.94 1.24 9.34
C ASN A 463 3.32 1.29 8.65
N TYR A 464 3.70 2.48 8.20
CA TYR A 464 4.86 2.71 7.34
C TYR A 464 6.13 3.05 8.14
N GLN A 465 7.30 2.54 7.73
CA GLN A 465 8.57 2.87 8.37
C GLN A 465 9.59 3.36 7.34
N ALA A 466 10.30 4.45 7.65
CA ALA A 466 11.32 5.05 6.82
C ALA A 466 12.54 5.44 7.65
N PHE A 467 13.72 5.01 7.24
CA PHE A 467 14.99 5.26 7.92
C PHE A 467 16.04 5.78 6.94
N ASP A 468 16.70 6.90 7.23
CA ASP A 468 17.74 7.47 6.36
C ASP A 468 17.27 7.70 4.92
N ILE A 469 16.17 8.45 4.78
CA ILE A 469 15.54 8.76 3.49
C ILE A 469 15.52 10.28 3.26
N VAL A 470 15.86 10.73 2.05
CA VAL A 470 15.91 12.16 1.70
C VAL A 470 14.49 12.77 1.71
N ARG A 471 13.51 12.02 1.23
CA ARG A 471 12.09 12.35 1.28
C ARG A 471 11.29 11.17 1.85
N GLY A 472 10.91 11.24 3.12
CA GLY A 472 10.21 10.14 3.81
C GLY A 472 8.99 9.64 3.03
N ALA A 473 8.06 10.53 2.68
CA ALA A 473 7.01 10.24 1.70
C ALA A 473 6.55 11.49 0.91
N THR A 474 5.95 11.24 -0.25
CA THR A 474 5.18 12.23 -1.03
C THR A 474 3.92 11.56 -1.58
N LEU A 475 2.74 12.14 -1.30
CA LEU A 475 1.43 11.63 -1.75
C LEU A 475 0.70 12.66 -2.61
N PHE A 476 -0.08 12.16 -3.56
CA PHE A 476 -0.88 12.95 -4.52
C PHE A 476 -2.36 12.56 -4.45
N GLY A 477 -3.23 13.41 -5.02
CA GLY A 477 -4.67 13.23 -4.96
C GLY A 477 -5.17 13.20 -3.52
N GLN A 478 -6.11 12.30 -3.22
CA GLN A 478 -6.53 11.97 -1.86
C GLN A 478 -5.52 11.01 -1.22
N GLY A 479 -4.64 11.54 -0.37
CA GLY A 479 -3.52 10.80 0.23
C GLY A 479 -3.63 10.69 1.75
N LEU A 480 -3.60 9.48 2.29
CA LEU A 480 -3.47 9.21 3.73
C LEU A 480 -2.07 8.66 4.04
N LEU A 481 -1.39 9.26 5.02
CA LEU A 481 -0.25 8.68 5.72
C LEU A 481 -0.65 8.44 7.18
N GLN A 482 -0.64 7.18 7.65
CA GLN A 482 -1.10 6.81 8.99
C GLN A 482 -0.19 5.78 9.69
N HIS A 483 -0.04 5.90 11.01
CA HIS A 483 0.82 5.02 11.83
C HIS A 483 2.26 4.94 11.29
N ALA A 484 2.79 6.04 10.76
CA ALA A 484 4.12 6.07 10.18
C ALA A 484 5.21 6.40 11.21
N TYR A 485 6.42 5.87 11.01
CA TYR A 485 7.62 6.21 11.75
C TYR A 485 8.73 6.60 10.76
N ILE A 486 9.08 7.88 10.72
CA ILE A 486 9.99 8.45 9.73
C ILE A 486 11.19 9.08 10.45
N ASN A 487 12.36 8.49 10.27
CA ASN A 487 13.59 8.80 11.00
C ASN A 487 14.72 9.22 10.04
N VAL A 488 15.25 10.43 10.23
CA VAL A 488 16.46 10.91 9.53
C VAL A 488 17.68 10.72 10.43
N GLN A 489 18.80 10.21 9.90
CA GLN A 489 19.99 9.91 10.70
C GLN A 489 19.69 8.87 11.80
N SER A 490 19.55 7.63 11.34
CA SER A 490 19.51 6.42 12.18
C SER A 490 20.84 6.18 12.91
N GLY A 491 20.90 5.13 13.73
CA GLY A 491 22.15 4.66 14.33
C GLY A 491 23.21 4.16 13.33
N ASN A 492 22.90 4.03 12.03
CA ASN A 492 23.86 3.56 11.02
C ASN A 492 24.87 4.65 10.61
N GLN A 493 25.94 4.79 11.40
CA GLN A 493 27.06 5.71 11.11
C GLN A 493 27.80 5.41 9.80
N LEU A 494 27.71 4.20 9.24
CA LEU A 494 28.37 3.83 7.98
C LEU A 494 27.44 3.89 6.75
N SER A 495 26.18 4.31 6.92
CA SER A 495 25.22 4.55 5.83
C SER A 495 25.74 5.46 4.71
N GLN A 496 26.70 6.32 5.04
CA GLN A 496 27.07 7.51 4.28
C GLN A 496 25.83 8.35 3.92
N PHE A 497 24.93 8.56 4.89
CA PHE A 497 23.69 9.31 4.72
C PHE A 497 23.57 10.51 5.68
N PRO A 498 23.48 11.76 5.20
CA PRO A 498 23.84 12.26 3.87
C PRO A 498 25.37 12.49 3.76
N GLY A 499 26.11 11.50 3.27
CA GLY A 499 27.57 11.52 3.19
C GLY A 499 28.14 12.53 2.18
N ARG A 500 27.29 13.07 1.30
CA ARG A 500 27.56 14.23 0.44
C ARG A 500 26.38 15.20 0.52
N LEU A 501 26.54 16.25 1.32
CA LEU A 501 25.52 17.30 1.50
C LEU A 501 25.32 18.17 0.25
N ASP A 502 26.27 18.11 -0.68
CA ASP A 502 26.27 18.81 -1.97
C ASP A 502 25.43 18.09 -3.05
N ASP A 503 25.02 16.84 -2.79
CA ASP A 503 24.48 15.88 -3.76
C ASP A 503 22.94 15.73 -3.67
N LEU A 504 22.28 16.51 -2.78
CA LEU A 504 20.91 16.23 -2.31
C LEU A 504 19.92 17.41 -2.39
N PRO A 505 18.65 17.14 -2.76
CA PRO A 505 17.54 18.06 -2.50
C PRO A 505 17.26 18.16 -0.97
N PRO A 506 16.47 19.15 -0.51
CA PRO A 506 16.10 19.33 0.90
C PRO A 506 15.67 18.02 1.57
N ILE A 507 16.29 17.62 2.69
CA ILE A 507 15.86 16.43 3.43
C ILE A 507 14.56 16.73 4.18
N ALA A 508 13.52 15.91 4.01
CA ALA A 508 12.26 16.10 4.72
C ALA A 508 11.49 14.81 5.01
N GLY A 509 10.73 14.81 6.10
CA GLY A 509 9.83 13.71 6.46
C GLY A 509 8.67 13.61 5.49
N PHE A 510 8.08 14.75 5.13
CA PHE A 510 7.03 14.85 4.11
C PHE A 510 7.20 16.11 3.24
N GLN A 511 6.90 16.00 1.95
CA GLN A 511 6.77 17.16 1.05
C GLN A 511 5.32 17.42 0.70
N TRP A 512 4.84 18.61 1.07
CA TRP A 512 3.58 19.12 0.59
C TRP A 512 3.75 19.55 -0.87
N TYR A 513 2.96 18.93 -1.76
CA TYR A 513 2.93 19.27 -3.18
C TYR A 513 1.98 20.46 -3.45
N ASP A 514 1.88 20.87 -4.72
CA ASP A 514 0.99 21.94 -5.14
C ASP A 514 -0.49 21.51 -5.29
N THR A 515 -1.22 22.29 -6.09
CA THR A 515 -2.65 22.21 -6.38
C THR A 515 -3.25 20.80 -6.52
N ARG A 516 -4.55 20.71 -6.15
CA ARG A 516 -5.41 19.54 -6.35
C ARG A 516 -5.07 18.31 -5.48
N THR A 517 -4.19 18.47 -4.49
CA THR A 517 -3.95 17.45 -3.46
C THR A 517 -4.91 17.60 -2.28
N GLN A 518 -5.18 16.49 -1.58
CA GLN A 518 -5.97 16.39 -0.36
C GLN A 518 -5.28 15.37 0.56
N THR A 519 -4.29 15.84 1.31
CA THR A 519 -3.38 14.99 2.09
C THR A 519 -3.65 15.07 3.59
N ILE A 520 -3.89 13.92 4.21
CA ILE A 520 -3.98 13.74 5.66
C ILE A 520 -2.75 12.97 6.14
N ILE A 521 -2.05 13.53 7.13
CA ILE A 521 -1.00 12.82 7.88
C ILE A 521 -1.48 12.69 9.33
N LYS A 522 -1.60 11.48 9.85
CA LYS A 522 -2.02 11.27 11.24
C LYS A 522 -1.35 10.10 11.94
N ASP A 523 -1.39 10.11 13.27
CA ASP A 523 -0.84 9.05 14.14
C ASP A 523 0.64 8.74 13.82
N THR A 524 1.41 9.75 13.44
CA THR A 524 2.70 9.61 12.76
C THR A 524 3.83 10.21 13.57
N THR A 525 4.93 9.47 13.71
CA THR A 525 6.15 9.91 14.38
C THR A 525 7.19 10.36 13.37
N PHE A 526 7.74 11.55 13.57
CA PHE A 526 8.96 12.00 12.92
C PHE A 526 10.08 12.08 13.95
N ALA A 527 11.26 11.56 13.59
CA ALA A 527 12.40 11.45 14.50
C ALA A 527 13.67 12.14 13.96
N ASN A 528 14.47 12.69 14.88
CA ASN A 528 15.85 13.17 14.67
C ASN A 528 16.06 14.36 13.72
N TYR A 529 15.03 15.07 13.26
CA TYR A 529 15.20 16.27 12.42
C TYR A 529 15.88 17.42 13.19
N LYS A 530 17.11 17.76 12.81
CA LYS A 530 17.97 18.75 13.49
C LYS A 530 18.12 20.08 12.77
N TRP A 531 18.28 21.15 13.54
CA TRP A 531 18.42 22.49 13.01
C TRP A 531 19.82 22.74 12.45
N GLN A 532 19.90 23.02 11.15
CA GLN A 532 21.16 23.14 10.41
C GLN A 532 21.12 24.34 9.44
N PRO A 533 21.10 25.58 9.97
CA PRO A 533 20.98 26.80 9.16
C PRO A 533 22.12 26.98 8.14
N GLN A 534 23.31 26.45 8.44
CA GLN A 534 24.48 26.49 7.56
C GLN A 534 24.28 25.76 6.22
N LEU A 535 23.27 24.88 6.12
CA LEU A 535 22.92 24.20 4.87
C LEU A 535 22.01 25.04 3.95
N GLY A 536 21.52 26.20 4.40
CA GLY A 536 20.68 27.09 3.59
C GLY A 536 19.48 26.37 2.97
N THR A 537 19.41 26.31 1.64
CA THR A 537 18.34 25.59 0.93
C THR A 537 18.42 24.07 1.01
N ASN A 538 19.45 23.49 1.62
CA ASN A 538 19.57 22.03 1.82
C ASN A 538 19.24 21.62 3.27
N ARG A 539 18.91 22.58 4.15
CA ARG A 539 18.52 22.35 5.56
C ARG A 539 17.35 21.38 5.67
N MET A 540 17.43 20.45 6.63
CA MET A 540 16.37 19.47 6.85
C MET A 540 15.15 20.05 7.58
N SER A 541 13.98 19.47 7.35
CA SER A 541 12.71 19.86 8.00
C SER A 541 11.69 18.72 7.98
N VAL A 542 10.89 18.52 9.03
CA VAL A 542 9.81 17.50 9.00
C VAL A 542 8.84 17.75 7.85
N PHE A 543 8.34 18.98 7.72
CA PHE A 543 7.41 19.43 6.68
C PHE A 543 8.06 20.41 5.71
N TYR A 544 8.23 20.01 4.45
CA TYR A 544 8.78 20.84 3.37
C TYR A 544 7.69 21.28 2.39
N SER A 545 7.62 22.57 2.08
CA SER A 545 6.72 23.13 1.08
C SER A 545 7.39 23.31 -0.28
N MET A 546 6.73 22.88 -1.37
CA MET A 546 7.17 23.18 -2.72
C MET A 546 6.72 24.58 -3.16
N THR A 547 7.68 25.46 -3.50
CA THR A 547 7.43 26.90 -3.73
C THR A 547 7.79 27.41 -5.15
N HIS A 548 7.76 26.56 -6.17
CA HIS A 548 8.29 26.89 -7.50
C HIS A 548 7.33 27.66 -8.45
N SER A 549 6.00 27.47 -8.36
CA SER A 549 5.02 27.94 -9.36
C SER A 549 4.21 29.18 -8.96
N ASP A 550 3.78 29.96 -9.95
CA ASP A 550 2.73 30.99 -9.82
C ASP A 550 1.49 30.67 -10.69
N GLU A 551 1.46 29.52 -11.38
CA GLU A 551 0.25 28.94 -11.97
C GLU A 551 -0.38 27.92 -10.99
N PHE A 552 0.44 27.02 -10.43
CA PHE A 552 0.04 26.02 -9.45
C PHE A 552 0.22 26.55 -8.02
N LYS A 553 -0.65 27.47 -7.62
CA LYS A 553 -0.68 28.05 -6.25
C LYS A 553 -1.50 27.16 -5.30
N PRO A 554 -1.01 26.75 -4.12
CA PRO A 554 -1.73 25.93 -3.14
C PRO A 554 -3.13 26.42 -2.77
N MET A 555 -3.94 25.48 -2.30
CA MET A 555 -5.29 25.69 -1.76
C MET A 555 -5.30 25.16 -0.31
N GLY A 556 -6.47 24.99 0.32
CA GLY A 556 -6.59 24.17 1.52
C GLY A 556 -6.47 22.69 1.16
N MET A 557 -5.27 22.12 1.29
CA MET A 557 -4.92 20.81 0.70
C MET A 557 -4.33 19.81 1.71
N SER A 558 -4.04 20.25 2.93
CA SER A 558 -3.14 19.55 3.85
C SER A 558 -3.68 19.58 5.28
N SER A 559 -3.63 18.44 5.98
CA SER A 559 -4.04 18.36 7.39
C SER A 559 -3.22 17.37 8.22
N THR A 560 -2.95 17.74 9.47
CA THR A 560 -2.18 16.95 10.45
C THR A 560 -2.96 16.71 11.73
N SER A 561 -2.74 15.57 12.40
CA SER A 561 -3.30 15.25 13.73
C SER A 561 -2.49 14.14 14.40
N ASN A 562 -2.38 14.14 15.73
CA ASN A 562 -1.66 13.14 16.53
C ASN A 562 -0.23 12.86 15.99
N ILE A 563 0.52 13.94 15.74
CA ILE A 563 1.91 13.89 15.29
C ILE A 563 2.84 13.81 16.50
N THR A 564 3.80 12.89 16.48
CA THR A 564 4.85 12.76 17.50
C THR A 564 6.17 13.26 16.94
N LEU A 565 6.84 14.16 17.67
CA LEU A 565 8.10 14.79 17.28
C LEU A 565 9.21 14.34 18.24
N LEU A 566 9.96 13.30 17.86
CA LEU A 566 10.98 12.65 18.70
C LEU A 566 12.38 13.20 18.39
N ASN A 567 13.01 13.88 19.35
CA ASN A 567 14.34 14.49 19.15
C ASN A 567 14.39 15.46 17.94
N VAL A 568 13.24 16.07 17.58
CA VAL A 568 13.13 17.09 16.53
C VAL A 568 13.35 18.47 17.15
N ASP A 569 14.20 19.29 16.53
CA ASP A 569 14.37 20.70 16.94
C ASP A 569 13.22 21.54 16.37
N HIS A 570 12.68 22.50 17.15
CA HIS A 570 11.50 23.27 16.75
C HIS A 570 11.69 23.99 15.39
N SER A 571 12.85 24.60 15.16
CA SER A 571 13.22 25.25 13.90
C SER A 571 13.31 24.31 12.68
N ALA A 572 13.31 22.98 12.91
CA ALA A 572 13.30 21.94 11.89
C ALA A 572 11.93 21.24 11.76
N ILE A 573 10.86 21.75 12.36
CA ILE A 573 9.50 21.21 12.17
C ILE A 573 8.98 21.55 10.77
N ALA A 574 9.04 22.80 10.33
CA ALA A 574 8.53 23.20 9.02
C ALA A 574 9.46 24.14 8.27
N ARG A 575 9.32 24.15 6.94
CA ARG A 575 10.11 24.99 6.04
C ARG A 575 9.29 25.43 4.82
N VAL A 576 9.20 26.74 4.66
CA VAL A 576 8.81 27.41 3.42
C VAL A 576 10.00 28.18 2.87
N ASP A 577 10.31 27.96 1.59
CA ASP A 577 11.30 28.75 0.88
C ASP A 577 10.66 30.03 0.32
N VAL A 578 11.09 31.18 0.84
CA VAL A 578 10.62 32.52 0.41
C VAL A 578 11.03 32.75 -1.05
N ARG A 579 10.04 32.85 -1.93
CA ARG A 579 10.19 33.15 -3.37
C ARG A 579 9.05 34.07 -3.79
N GLN A 580 9.21 34.79 -4.90
CA GLN A 580 8.16 35.69 -5.42
C GLN A 580 7.04 34.95 -6.19
N THR A 581 6.82 33.68 -5.86
CA THR A 581 5.85 32.77 -6.45
C THR A 581 4.59 32.69 -5.58
N GLY A 582 3.44 32.46 -6.19
CA GLY A 582 2.19 32.24 -5.46
C GLY A 582 2.22 30.95 -4.63
N SER A 583 2.97 29.94 -5.06
CA SER A 583 3.23 28.75 -4.24
C SER A 583 4.05 29.01 -2.99
N SER A 584 5.01 29.95 -3.01
CA SER A 584 5.62 30.46 -1.79
C SER A 584 4.58 31.22 -0.96
N ARG A 585 3.94 32.26 -1.52
CA ARG A 585 3.02 33.16 -0.78
C ARG A 585 1.79 32.49 -0.15
N MET A 586 1.29 31.39 -0.74
CA MET A 586 -0.02 30.81 -0.42
C MET A 586 0.01 29.40 0.19
N PHE A 587 1.21 28.87 0.50
CA PHE A 587 1.32 27.62 1.24
C PHE A 587 0.64 27.70 2.62
N ASN A 588 0.00 26.60 3.02
CA ASN A 588 -0.74 26.47 4.27
C ASN A 588 -0.95 24.99 4.64
N TRP A 589 -1.25 24.71 5.92
CA TRP A 589 -1.91 23.46 6.35
C TRP A 589 -2.71 23.66 7.64
N LEU A 590 -3.58 22.69 7.97
CA LEU A 590 -4.38 22.66 9.19
C LEU A 590 -3.84 21.64 10.19
N ASP A 591 -3.58 22.04 11.43
CA ASP A 591 -3.19 21.16 12.53
C ASP A 591 -4.40 20.99 13.47
N TYR A 592 -5.03 19.81 13.43
CA TYR A 592 -6.34 19.57 14.05
C TYR A 592 -6.33 19.50 15.57
N ASP A 593 -5.16 19.37 16.19
CA ASP A 593 -5.00 19.26 17.64
C ASP A 593 -3.79 20.04 18.19
N GLY A 594 -2.92 20.58 17.33
CA GLY A 594 -1.74 21.34 17.72
C GLY A 594 -0.47 20.50 17.87
N SER A 595 -0.55 19.18 17.64
CA SER A 595 0.58 18.25 17.81
C SER A 595 1.71 18.46 16.79
N ALA A 596 1.38 18.83 15.54
CA ALA A 596 2.39 19.10 14.52
C ALA A 596 3.12 20.43 14.76
N THR A 597 2.41 21.42 15.33
CA THR A 597 2.91 22.78 15.59
C THR A 597 3.41 23.00 17.02
N GLN A 598 3.34 21.97 17.88
CA GLN A 598 3.64 22.04 19.32
C GLN A 598 2.84 23.12 20.07
N ARG A 599 1.57 23.33 19.67
CA ARG A 599 0.64 24.28 20.29
C ARG A 599 -0.44 23.53 21.11
N PRO A 600 -1.01 24.14 22.16
CA PRO A 600 -2.00 23.48 23.03
C PRO A 600 -3.44 23.46 22.46
N THR A 601 -3.62 23.97 21.24
CA THR A 601 -4.91 24.13 20.56
C THR A 601 -4.73 23.90 19.06
N PRO A 602 -5.79 23.56 18.30
CA PRO A 602 -5.72 23.43 16.86
C PRO A 602 -5.25 24.73 16.21
N SER A 603 -4.51 24.63 15.10
CA SER A 603 -3.89 25.79 14.46
C SER A 603 -4.01 25.76 12.93
N ILE A 604 -4.03 26.96 12.34
CA ILE A 604 -3.78 27.16 10.90
C ILE A 604 -2.32 27.58 10.79
N VAL A 605 -1.55 26.91 9.94
CA VAL A 605 -0.24 27.41 9.50
C VAL A 605 -0.39 28.01 8.12
N GLY A 606 0.10 29.23 7.95
CA GLY A 606 0.16 29.96 6.68
C GLY A 606 1.57 30.42 6.37
N SER A 607 1.83 30.77 5.11
CA SER A 607 3.16 31.20 4.65
C SER A 607 3.57 32.60 5.15
N TRP A 608 4.77 33.03 4.78
CA TRP A 608 5.44 34.25 5.26
C TRP A 608 4.70 35.60 5.14
N PRO A 609 3.82 35.89 4.14
CA PRO A 609 3.21 37.21 4.06
C PRO A 609 2.26 37.52 5.22
N ASP A 610 2.22 38.76 5.69
CA ASP A 610 1.37 39.21 6.81
C ASP A 610 -0.14 38.99 6.58
N TRP A 611 -0.56 38.71 5.35
CA TRP A 611 -1.85 38.12 5.01
C TRP A 611 -2.24 36.89 5.87
N TRP A 612 -1.26 36.10 6.34
CA TRP A 612 -1.48 34.95 7.22
C TRP A 612 -1.42 35.29 8.71
N ASN A 613 -1.15 36.54 9.10
CA ASN A 613 -1.29 37.05 10.46
C ASN A 613 -2.78 37.30 10.79
N LEU A 614 -3.56 36.23 10.90
CA LEU A 614 -5.04 36.27 10.94
C LEU A 614 -5.60 37.16 12.08
N ASP A 615 -5.03 37.08 13.28
CA ASP A 615 -5.37 37.90 14.43
C ASP A 615 -4.26 37.93 15.50
N ALA A 616 -4.49 38.68 16.59
CA ALA A 616 -3.54 38.90 17.69
C ALA A 616 -3.05 37.63 18.42
N GLY A 617 -3.64 36.45 18.20
CA GLY A 617 -3.15 35.17 18.70
C GLY A 617 -2.07 34.51 17.83
N CYS A 618 -1.79 35.02 16.63
CA CYS A 618 -0.81 34.44 15.72
C CYS A 618 0.64 34.66 16.18
N THR A 619 1.51 33.70 15.89
CA THR A 619 2.98 33.80 16.05
C THR A 619 3.66 33.67 14.69
N TYR A 620 4.71 34.44 14.42
CA TYR A 620 5.56 34.24 13.25
C TYR A 620 6.76 33.33 13.60
N GLU A 621 6.81 32.15 13.01
CA GLU A 621 7.93 31.22 13.15
C GLU A 621 8.99 31.56 12.09
N GLY A 622 9.94 32.42 12.46
CA GLY A 622 10.94 32.97 11.55
C GLY A 622 11.76 31.90 10.82
N GLU A 623 12.13 30.81 11.50
CA GLU A 623 12.90 29.72 10.89
C GLU A 623 12.07 28.84 9.95
N TRP A 624 10.73 28.86 10.07
CA TRP A 624 9.83 28.18 9.14
C TRP A 624 9.47 29.06 7.93
N ASN A 625 9.61 30.39 8.07
CA ASN A 625 8.98 31.40 7.21
C ASN A 625 7.45 31.24 7.15
N ALA A 626 6.80 31.10 8.31
CA ALA A 626 5.38 30.78 8.42
C ALA A 626 4.71 31.47 9.62
N TRP A 627 3.44 31.83 9.47
CA TRP A 627 2.56 32.25 10.57
C TRP A 627 1.80 31.04 11.13
N VAL A 628 1.79 30.88 12.45
CA VAL A 628 1.03 29.86 13.19
C VAL A 628 -0.05 30.55 14.02
N CYS A 629 -1.31 30.30 13.68
CA CYS A 629 -2.48 30.99 14.24
C CYS A 629 -3.45 30.00 14.91
N PRO A 630 -4.07 30.35 16.06
CA PRO A 630 -5.15 29.54 16.65
C PRO A 630 -6.32 29.40 15.67
N TRP A 631 -6.74 28.17 15.39
CA TRP A 631 -7.79 27.89 14.42
C TRP A 631 -9.18 28.14 15.02
N ARG A 632 -9.97 29.04 14.42
CA ARG A 632 -11.30 29.44 14.94
C ARG A 632 -12.48 28.77 14.24
N GLU A 633 -13.66 28.81 14.86
CA GLU A 633 -14.86 28.10 14.37
C GLU A 633 -15.32 28.56 12.98
N ASP A 634 -15.34 29.87 12.70
CA ASP A 634 -15.72 30.44 11.37
C ASP A 634 -14.61 30.37 10.30
N GLN A 635 -13.44 29.82 10.66
CA GLN A 635 -12.28 29.72 9.79
C GLN A 635 -12.16 28.32 9.17
N GLU A 636 -12.01 28.28 7.85
CA GLU A 636 -11.49 27.18 7.04
C GLU A 636 -10.57 27.81 5.98
N VAL A 637 -9.71 27.04 5.33
CA VAL A 637 -8.94 27.56 4.17
C VAL A 637 -9.86 27.62 2.94
N ALA A 638 -9.79 28.74 2.22
CA ALA A 638 -10.55 29.00 1.01
C ALA A 638 -9.72 29.70 -0.06
N ARG A 639 -10.21 29.64 -1.30
CA ARG A 639 -9.57 30.16 -2.50
C ARG A 639 -10.57 30.75 -3.46
N LEU A 640 -10.24 31.93 -4.00
CA LEU A 640 -10.93 32.53 -5.14
C LEU A 640 -10.00 32.84 -6.32
N GLU A 641 -10.53 32.78 -7.55
CA GLU A 641 -9.88 33.35 -8.73
C GLU A 641 -10.46 34.75 -9.00
N LEU A 642 -9.64 35.80 -8.90
CA LEU A 642 -10.01 37.17 -9.29
C LEU A 642 -9.78 37.34 -10.80
N ARG A 643 -10.83 37.23 -11.60
CA ARG A 643 -10.74 37.36 -13.06
C ARG A 643 -11.13 38.75 -13.53
N ILE A 644 -10.20 39.42 -14.22
CA ILE A 644 -10.38 40.75 -14.81
C ILE A 644 -10.01 40.65 -16.30
N PRO A 645 -11.00 40.64 -17.23
CA PRO A 645 -10.74 40.44 -18.65
C PRO A 645 -9.69 41.39 -19.25
N GLY A 646 -8.77 40.81 -20.02
CA GLY A 646 -7.59 41.49 -20.60
C GLY A 646 -6.42 41.70 -19.63
N LEU A 647 -6.67 41.71 -18.31
CA LEU A 647 -5.63 41.90 -17.30
C LEU A 647 -5.08 40.58 -16.78
N THR A 648 -5.93 39.65 -16.33
CA THR A 648 -5.55 38.42 -15.63
C THR A 648 -5.47 37.18 -16.54
N LYS A 649 -4.92 36.10 -15.99
CA LYS A 649 -4.71 34.79 -16.63
C LYS A 649 -5.26 33.67 -15.74
N ALA A 650 -6.26 32.95 -16.22
CA ALA A 650 -6.81 31.78 -15.55
C ALA A 650 -5.75 30.68 -15.35
N PRO A 651 -5.77 29.95 -14.22
CA PRO A 651 -4.77 28.93 -13.91
C PRO A 651 -5.02 27.66 -14.71
N SER A 652 -3.98 26.84 -14.89
CA SER A 652 -4.01 25.61 -15.69
C SER A 652 -4.42 25.85 -17.15
N THR A 653 -3.99 26.99 -17.73
CA THR A 653 -4.18 27.30 -19.16
C THR A 653 -2.89 27.28 -19.97
N GLY A 654 -1.73 27.14 -19.31
CA GLY A 654 -0.42 27.25 -19.98
C GLY A 654 -0.15 28.66 -20.54
N SER A 655 -0.92 29.66 -20.09
CA SER A 655 -0.78 31.07 -20.47
C SER A 655 -0.48 31.99 -19.28
N ALA A 656 -0.03 31.40 -18.17
CA ALA A 656 0.48 32.12 -17.02
C ALA A 656 1.71 32.97 -17.40
N VAL A 657 1.89 34.09 -16.69
CA VAL A 657 3.02 35.00 -16.89
C VAL A 657 4.10 34.78 -15.81
N PRO A 658 5.38 35.08 -16.08
CA PRO A 658 6.44 34.93 -15.09
C PRO A 658 6.18 35.71 -13.79
N PRO A 659 6.50 35.15 -12.61
CA PRO A 659 6.30 35.78 -11.30
C PRO A 659 7.33 36.89 -11.02
N THR A 660 7.24 37.99 -11.76
CA THR A 660 8.08 39.19 -11.62
C THR A 660 7.25 40.35 -11.08
N PRO A 661 7.88 41.37 -10.44
CA PRO A 661 7.17 42.55 -9.95
C PRO A 661 6.36 43.29 -11.03
N ALA A 662 6.80 43.23 -12.30
CA ALA A 662 6.09 43.80 -13.46
C ALA A 662 4.75 43.09 -13.77
N ASN A 663 4.51 41.90 -13.22
CA ASN A 663 3.24 41.17 -13.30
C ASN A 663 2.42 41.23 -11.99
N THR A 664 2.81 42.06 -11.02
CA THR A 664 1.97 42.38 -9.85
C THR A 664 0.86 43.35 -10.26
N ILE A 665 -0.39 43.11 -9.85
CA ILE A 665 -1.54 43.98 -10.16
C ILE A 665 -2.05 44.78 -8.94
N GLY A 666 -1.52 44.48 -7.76
CA GLY A 666 -1.92 45.03 -6.48
C GLY A 666 -1.67 44.04 -5.36
N PHE A 667 -2.39 44.20 -4.25
CA PHE A 667 -2.34 43.29 -3.09
C PHE A 667 -3.74 42.92 -2.60
N VAL A 668 -3.82 41.83 -1.84
CA VAL A 668 -4.95 41.54 -0.95
C VAL A 668 -4.54 41.83 0.49
N ALA A 669 -5.49 42.28 1.32
CA ALA A 669 -5.28 42.61 2.72
C ALA A 669 -6.40 42.02 3.59
N LEU A 670 -6.06 41.59 4.81
CA LEU A 670 -7.05 41.35 5.86
C LEU A 670 -7.76 42.66 6.24
N PHE A 671 -8.95 42.60 6.84
CA PHE A 671 -9.57 43.82 7.38
C PHE A 671 -8.84 44.29 8.65
N GLY A 672 -8.74 45.61 8.80
CA GLY A 672 -7.96 46.29 9.82
C GLY A 672 -6.45 46.11 9.69
N TYR A 673 -5.76 46.63 10.70
CA TYR A 673 -4.31 46.67 10.80
C TYR A 673 -3.87 45.78 11.97
N ASP A 674 -2.58 45.44 12.04
CA ASP A 674 -2.01 44.75 13.21
C ASP A 674 -1.85 45.67 14.43
N GLN A 675 -1.22 45.17 15.50
CA GLN A 675 -0.98 45.94 16.73
C GLN A 675 0.03 47.09 16.54
N GLN A 676 0.78 47.07 15.44
CA GLN A 676 1.82 48.01 15.03
C GLN A 676 1.30 49.00 13.96
N GLY A 677 0.00 48.94 13.64
CA GLY A 677 -0.64 49.78 12.62
C GLY A 677 -0.25 49.44 11.19
N GLN A 678 0.34 48.27 10.93
CA GLN A 678 0.73 47.82 9.59
C GLN A 678 -0.39 47.07 8.88
N ALA A 679 -0.36 47.15 7.55
CA ALA A 679 -1.32 46.51 6.67
C ALA A 679 -0.94 45.03 6.48
N ARG A 680 -1.85 44.13 6.86
CA ARG A 680 -1.63 42.68 6.79
C ARG A 680 -1.91 42.16 5.38
N THR A 681 -0.88 42.16 4.52
CA THR A 681 -1.04 42.04 3.05
C THR A 681 -0.29 40.87 2.40
N MET A 682 -0.67 40.59 1.15
CA MET A 682 0.03 39.71 0.21
C MET A 682 -0.14 40.24 -1.22
N ASP A 683 0.96 40.32 -1.97
CA ASP A 683 0.93 40.71 -3.39
C ASP A 683 0.15 39.70 -4.25
N ILE A 684 -0.64 40.25 -5.19
CA ILE A 684 -1.39 39.46 -6.18
C ILE A 684 -0.88 39.77 -7.59
N THR A 685 -0.67 38.70 -8.37
CA THR A 685 -0.14 38.75 -9.73
C THR A 685 -1.25 38.74 -10.78
N ARG A 686 -0.89 38.94 -12.05
CA ARG A 686 -1.79 38.72 -13.20
C ARG A 686 -2.24 37.27 -13.32
N ASN A 687 -1.51 36.31 -12.75
CA ASN A 687 -1.97 34.93 -12.65
C ASN A 687 -3.07 34.84 -11.60
N GLU A 688 -4.20 34.22 -11.94
CA GLU A 688 -5.35 34.12 -11.07
C GLU A 688 -5.07 33.24 -9.83
N GLY A 689 -5.92 33.37 -8.81
CA GLY A 689 -5.83 32.59 -7.58
C GLY A 689 -5.27 33.37 -6.40
N ILE A 690 -6.09 33.47 -5.35
CA ILE A 690 -5.80 34.00 -4.02
C ILE A 690 -6.33 32.97 -3.01
N THR A 691 -5.45 32.46 -2.14
CA THR A 691 -5.80 31.52 -1.06
C THR A 691 -5.61 32.22 0.29
N GLY A 692 -6.50 31.95 1.25
CA GLY A 692 -6.51 32.54 2.58
C GLY A 692 -7.56 31.86 3.46
N VAL A 693 -8.09 32.56 4.47
CA VAL A 693 -8.99 31.99 5.48
C VAL A 693 -10.36 32.66 5.47
N THR A 694 -11.42 31.87 5.62
CA THR A 694 -12.82 32.29 5.67
C THR A 694 -13.19 33.06 6.95
N GLY A 695 -14.46 33.44 7.05
CA GLY A 695 -15.05 34.00 8.26
C GLY A 695 -15.00 35.52 8.26
N ASN A 696 -14.89 36.09 9.46
CA ASN A 696 -14.91 37.53 9.67
C ASN A 696 -13.52 38.20 9.53
N THR A 697 -12.55 37.49 8.96
CA THR A 697 -11.20 37.98 8.59
C THR A 697 -11.25 39.17 7.62
N GLY A 698 -12.14 39.11 6.63
CA GLY A 698 -12.34 40.12 5.59
C GLY A 698 -11.21 40.18 4.54
N TRP A 699 -11.56 40.22 3.26
CA TRP A 699 -10.62 40.16 2.13
C TRP A 699 -10.73 41.44 1.30
N TYR A 700 -9.87 42.44 1.53
CA TYR A 700 -9.82 43.68 0.75
C TYR A 700 -8.80 43.56 -0.39
N VAL A 701 -9.25 43.64 -1.64
CA VAL A 701 -8.36 43.69 -2.82
C VAL A 701 -8.11 45.14 -3.23
N HIS A 702 -6.85 45.54 -3.15
CA HIS A 702 -6.38 46.85 -3.59
C HIS A 702 -5.65 46.77 -4.93
N MET A 703 -6.16 47.47 -5.94
CA MET A 703 -5.52 47.65 -7.26
C MET A 703 -5.07 49.11 -7.42
N PRO A 704 -3.76 49.42 -7.40
CA PRO A 704 -3.27 50.80 -7.50
C PRO A 704 -3.68 51.47 -8.83
N ALA A 705 -3.63 50.71 -9.93
CA ALA A 705 -3.94 51.19 -11.28
C ALA A 705 -5.43 51.55 -11.53
N GLY A 706 -6.34 51.22 -10.59
CA GLY A 706 -7.74 51.63 -10.65
C GLY A 706 -8.73 50.52 -10.27
N ALA A 707 -10.03 50.81 -10.42
CA ALA A 707 -11.11 49.88 -10.11
C ALA A 707 -11.62 49.17 -11.38
N PRO A 708 -11.86 47.86 -11.36
CA PRO A 708 -12.28 47.10 -12.54
C PRO A 708 -13.71 47.44 -12.96
N LYS A 709 -13.90 47.77 -14.24
CA LYS A 709 -15.23 48.02 -14.83
C LYS A 709 -16.12 46.78 -14.83
N TYR A 710 -15.50 45.61 -15.02
CA TYR A 710 -16.09 44.29 -14.88
C TYR A 710 -15.05 43.33 -14.31
N HIS A 711 -15.44 42.49 -13.36
CA HIS A 711 -14.63 41.39 -12.85
C HIS A 711 -15.50 40.24 -12.32
N GLU A 712 -14.87 39.08 -12.17
CA GLU A 712 -15.51 37.87 -11.65
C GLU A 712 -14.69 37.33 -10.47
N LEU A 713 -15.38 36.84 -9.44
CA LEU A 713 -14.80 36.18 -8.29
C LEU A 713 -15.25 34.71 -8.33
N TRP A 714 -14.42 33.84 -8.89
CA TRP A 714 -14.70 32.41 -8.98
C TRP A 714 -14.36 31.73 -7.66
N LEU A 715 -15.27 30.95 -7.10
CA LEU A 715 -15.11 30.29 -5.80
C LEU A 715 -14.59 28.86 -6.00
N SER A 716 -13.29 28.75 -6.32
CA SER A 716 -12.61 27.47 -6.55
C SER A 716 -12.61 26.58 -5.31
N GLN A 717 -12.51 27.16 -4.11
CA GLN A 717 -12.64 26.44 -2.85
C GLN A 717 -13.30 27.35 -1.82
N LEU A 718 -14.55 27.09 -1.45
CA LEU A 718 -15.20 27.73 -0.31
C LEU A 718 -16.11 26.69 0.36
N PRO A 719 -15.76 26.16 1.54
CA PRO A 719 -16.55 25.12 2.19
C PRO A 719 -17.99 25.58 2.46
N VAL A 720 -18.97 24.73 2.13
CA VAL A 720 -20.40 25.05 2.31
C VAL A 720 -20.69 25.34 3.78
N GLY A 721 -21.36 26.46 4.05
CA GLY A 721 -21.60 26.98 5.40
C GLY A 721 -20.56 28.00 5.90
N THR A 722 -19.46 28.21 5.17
CA THR A 722 -18.51 29.31 5.42
C THR A 722 -18.72 30.50 4.46
N HIS A 723 -18.05 31.61 4.72
CA HIS A 723 -18.12 32.82 3.89
C HIS A 723 -16.79 33.55 3.75
N ILE A 724 -16.67 34.39 2.73
CA ILE A 724 -15.64 35.44 2.63
C ILE A 724 -16.35 36.80 2.54
N ILE A 725 -15.99 37.75 3.41
CA ILE A 725 -16.43 39.14 3.26
C ILE A 725 -15.43 39.88 2.36
N TYR A 726 -15.74 39.93 1.08
CA TYR A 726 -14.91 40.58 0.06
C TYR A 726 -15.14 42.10 0.05
N ALA A 727 -14.07 42.86 -0.14
CA ALA A 727 -14.13 44.28 -0.42
C ALA A 727 -13.18 44.73 -1.54
N THR A 728 -13.58 45.75 -2.31
CA THR A 728 -12.67 46.50 -3.19
C THR A 728 -13.12 47.94 -3.38
N ARG A 729 -12.22 48.79 -3.88
CA ARG A 729 -12.36 50.26 -3.92
C ARG A 729 -13.04 50.74 -5.21
N PHE A 730 -13.94 51.71 -5.11
CA PHE A 730 -14.65 52.34 -6.24
C PHE A 730 -14.93 53.83 -5.99
N PRO A 731 -15.01 54.68 -7.02
CA PRO A 731 -15.37 56.10 -6.88
C PRO A 731 -16.75 56.32 -6.24
N PRO A 732 -16.95 57.41 -5.48
CA PRO A 732 -18.28 57.83 -5.02
C PRO A 732 -19.28 57.93 -6.18
N GLY A 733 -20.53 57.49 -5.95
CA GLY A 733 -21.56 57.45 -6.99
C GLY A 733 -21.49 56.26 -7.96
N THR A 734 -20.55 55.32 -7.77
CA THR A 734 -20.54 54.06 -8.54
C THR A 734 -21.81 53.24 -8.25
N ARG A 735 -22.49 52.78 -9.31
CA ARG A 735 -23.61 51.83 -9.27
C ARG A 735 -23.15 50.48 -9.81
N PHE A 736 -23.80 49.41 -9.34
CA PHE A 736 -23.38 48.04 -9.63
C PHE A 736 -24.54 47.18 -10.11
N GLU A 737 -24.26 46.31 -11.08
CA GLU A 737 -25.01 45.10 -11.37
C GLU A 737 -24.16 43.93 -10.88
N ILE A 738 -24.68 43.16 -9.92
CA ILE A 738 -23.96 42.03 -9.31
C ILE A 738 -24.85 40.80 -9.33
N SER A 739 -24.29 39.64 -9.65
CA SER A 739 -25.01 38.36 -9.64
C SER A 739 -24.10 37.23 -9.17
N ARG A 740 -24.65 36.31 -8.38
CA ARG A 740 -24.09 34.98 -8.14
C ARG A 740 -24.52 34.08 -9.30
N VAL A 741 -23.55 33.48 -9.98
CA VAL A 741 -23.74 32.71 -11.22
C VAL A 741 -23.11 31.33 -11.07
N PHE A 742 -23.89 30.30 -11.38
CA PHE A 742 -23.41 28.95 -11.60
C PHE A 742 -23.32 28.69 -13.10
N LYS A 743 -22.15 28.22 -13.55
CA LYS A 743 -21.85 27.90 -14.96
C LYS A 743 -22.76 26.79 -15.49
N TRP A 744 -22.96 25.75 -14.68
CA TRP A 744 -23.74 24.57 -15.03
C TRP A 744 -25.17 24.64 -14.45
N PHE A 745 -25.32 25.05 -13.18
CA PHE A 745 -26.59 25.05 -12.46
C PHE A 745 -27.33 26.39 -12.56
N LYS A 746 -27.67 26.82 -13.79
CA LYS A 746 -28.24 28.15 -14.08
C LYS A 746 -29.50 28.53 -13.27
N SER A 747 -30.27 27.55 -12.79
CA SER A 747 -31.43 27.74 -11.90
C SER A 747 -31.07 28.28 -10.50
N LEU A 748 -29.81 28.18 -10.08
CA LEU A 748 -29.28 28.70 -8.81
C LEU A 748 -28.74 30.14 -8.93
N ASN A 749 -28.75 30.73 -10.14
CA ASN A 749 -28.29 32.10 -10.41
C ASN A 749 -29.20 33.12 -9.72
N ARG A 750 -28.62 34.13 -9.07
CA ARG A 750 -29.37 35.19 -8.37
C ARG A 750 -28.67 36.53 -8.52
N GLY A 751 -29.42 37.58 -8.86
CA GLY A 751 -28.95 38.96 -8.70
C GLY A 751 -28.81 39.30 -7.23
N LEU A 752 -27.82 40.12 -6.87
CA LEU A 752 -27.65 40.63 -5.51
C LEU A 752 -28.39 41.97 -5.37
N ARG A 753 -29.12 42.14 -4.26
CA ARG A 753 -29.76 43.41 -3.91
C ARG A 753 -28.79 44.34 -3.19
N GLN A 754 -29.02 45.65 -3.26
CA GLN A 754 -28.30 46.59 -2.41
C GLN A 754 -28.84 46.53 -0.97
N ALA A 755 -27.94 46.38 -0.01
CA ALA A 755 -28.18 46.48 1.42
C ALA A 755 -28.08 47.94 1.90
N ALA A 756 -28.70 48.23 3.03
CA ALA A 756 -28.62 49.53 3.71
C ALA A 756 -27.33 49.69 4.55
N SER A 757 -26.66 48.59 4.91
CA SER A 757 -25.44 48.61 5.74
C SER A 757 -24.49 47.44 5.49
N LEU A 758 -23.25 47.56 5.97
CA LEU A 758 -22.29 46.44 6.01
C LEU A 758 -22.76 45.30 6.93
N GLY A 759 -23.39 45.63 8.07
CA GLY A 759 -23.90 44.63 9.01
C GLY A 759 -24.95 43.70 8.39
N GLU A 760 -25.80 44.24 7.51
CA GLU A 760 -26.77 43.47 6.73
C GLU A 760 -26.10 42.53 5.71
N VAL A 761 -24.97 42.92 5.10
CA VAL A 761 -24.20 42.04 4.20
C VAL A 761 -23.53 40.92 4.98
N VAL A 762 -22.91 41.22 6.13
CA VAL A 762 -22.20 40.23 6.97
C VAL A 762 -23.18 39.22 7.59
N SER A 763 -24.34 39.67 8.06
CA SER A 763 -25.38 38.78 8.61
C SER A 763 -26.22 38.05 7.54
N GLY A 764 -26.23 38.53 6.30
CA GLY A 764 -27.05 38.00 5.21
C GLY A 764 -26.62 36.65 4.63
N ASP A 765 -27.37 36.22 3.62
CA ASP A 765 -27.28 34.95 2.87
C ASP A 765 -26.32 34.98 1.67
N GLY A 766 -25.56 36.06 1.51
CA GLY A 766 -24.71 36.29 0.34
C GLY A 766 -25.45 36.71 -0.94
N LEU A 767 -26.75 37.05 -0.86
CA LEU A 767 -27.53 37.65 -1.96
C LEU A 767 -27.67 39.17 -1.84
N SER A 768 -26.79 39.83 -1.07
CA SER A 768 -26.78 41.29 -0.89
C SER A 768 -25.37 41.89 -0.98
N TYR A 769 -25.26 43.13 -1.47
CA TYR A 769 -24.03 43.93 -1.50
C TYR A 769 -24.23 45.29 -0.83
N TYR A 770 -23.17 45.91 -0.32
CA TYR A 770 -23.21 47.27 0.24
C TYR A 770 -22.12 48.15 -0.37
N PHE A 771 -22.44 49.41 -0.65
CA PHE A 771 -21.47 50.39 -1.12
C PHE A 771 -21.51 51.62 -0.23
N ASN A 772 -20.44 51.88 0.54
CA ASN A 772 -20.39 53.00 1.50
C ASN A 772 -19.95 54.34 0.88
N GLY A 773 -19.99 54.46 -0.46
CA GLY A 773 -19.44 55.59 -1.19
C GLY A 773 -17.95 55.48 -1.53
N ARG A 774 -17.25 54.43 -1.08
CA ARG A 774 -15.82 54.19 -1.37
C ARG A 774 -15.44 52.72 -1.54
N HIS A 775 -16.03 51.85 -0.73
CA HIS A 775 -15.83 50.41 -0.70
C HIS A 775 -17.11 49.69 -1.12
N LEU A 776 -16.99 48.79 -2.08
CA LEU A 776 -18.00 47.76 -2.37
C LEU A 776 -17.71 46.55 -1.47
N PHE A 777 -18.72 46.09 -0.73
CA PHE A 777 -18.66 44.91 0.13
C PHE A 777 -19.64 43.84 -0.37
N ILE A 778 -19.19 42.59 -0.40
CA ILE A 778 -19.99 41.41 -0.80
C ILE A 778 -19.68 40.26 0.16
N LYS A 779 -20.72 39.59 0.67
CA LYS A 779 -20.56 38.29 1.35
C LYS A 779 -20.61 37.18 0.31
N LEU A 780 -19.47 36.58 0.03
CA LEU A 780 -19.33 35.44 -0.88
C LEU A 780 -19.66 34.16 -0.10
N VAL A 781 -20.61 33.38 -0.60
CA VAL A 781 -20.99 32.07 -0.03
C VAL A 781 -21.12 31.02 -1.12
N ASP A 782 -20.83 29.76 -0.76
CA ASP A 782 -21.31 28.60 -1.50
C ASP A 782 -22.57 28.05 -0.81
N PRO A 783 -23.76 28.11 -1.45
CA PRO A 783 -25.00 27.56 -0.89
C PRO A 783 -25.08 26.02 -0.97
N GLY A 784 -24.11 25.37 -1.63
CA GLY A 784 -24.13 23.95 -1.92
C GLY A 784 -25.02 23.56 -3.11
N ASN A 785 -24.63 22.47 -3.77
CA ASN A 785 -25.45 21.67 -4.70
C ASN A 785 -24.84 20.25 -4.78
N SER A 786 -25.20 19.46 -5.81
CA SER A 786 -24.63 18.12 -6.02
C SER A 786 -23.12 18.10 -6.29
N GLU A 787 -22.53 19.16 -6.83
CA GLU A 787 -21.07 19.26 -7.06
C GLU A 787 -20.26 19.39 -5.75
N THR A 788 -20.93 19.67 -4.63
CA THR A 788 -20.32 19.81 -3.30
C THR A 788 -20.66 18.66 -2.34
N GLN A 789 -21.31 17.61 -2.83
CA GLN A 789 -21.57 16.42 -2.04
C GLN A 789 -20.35 15.49 -2.09
N ASN A 790 -19.89 15.03 -0.92
CA ASN A 790 -18.80 14.05 -0.76
C ASN A 790 -17.43 14.45 -1.35
N ILE A 791 -17.18 15.75 -1.60
CA ILE A 791 -15.89 16.25 -2.10
C ILE A 791 -14.81 16.45 -1.02
N ASP A 792 -15.20 16.45 0.26
CA ASP A 792 -14.27 16.50 1.39
C ASP A 792 -13.59 15.13 1.58
N PHE A 793 -12.25 15.12 1.63
CA PHE A 793 -11.50 13.92 1.98
C PHE A 793 -11.34 13.85 3.49
N CYS A 794 -12.01 12.89 4.14
CA CYS A 794 -11.96 12.70 5.59
C CYS A 794 -11.41 11.32 5.99
N ARG A 795 -10.70 11.28 7.13
CA ARG A 795 -10.29 10.07 7.84
C ARG A 795 -10.48 10.27 9.35
N ASP A 796 -11.45 9.54 9.90
CA ASP A 796 -12.07 9.81 11.20
C ASP A 796 -12.58 11.26 11.29
N SER A 797 -12.11 12.04 12.26
CA SER A 797 -12.46 13.45 12.46
C SER A 797 -11.56 14.45 11.74
N VAL A 798 -10.57 13.99 10.96
CA VAL A 798 -9.62 14.85 10.23
C VAL A 798 -10.07 14.94 8.77
N CYS A 799 -10.19 16.14 8.22
CA CYS A 799 -10.67 16.37 6.86
C CYS A 799 -9.84 17.42 6.10
N VAL A 800 -9.62 17.19 4.81
CA VAL A 800 -9.25 18.24 3.84
C VAL A 800 -10.46 18.58 3.00
N ARG A 801 -10.81 19.88 2.93
CA ARG A 801 -12.00 20.36 2.24
C ARG A 801 -11.91 20.20 0.72
N GLY A 802 -13.01 19.82 0.08
CA GLY A 802 -13.10 19.70 -1.37
C GLY A 802 -13.08 21.06 -2.09
N SER A 803 -12.84 21.02 -3.41
CA SER A 803 -12.78 22.21 -4.28
C SER A 803 -13.81 22.14 -5.40
N ARG A 804 -14.53 23.24 -5.65
CA ARG A 804 -15.55 23.38 -6.72
C ARG A 804 -14.96 24.11 -7.93
N TYR A 805 -14.25 23.39 -8.78
CA TYR A 805 -13.56 24.00 -9.92
C TYR A 805 -14.49 24.63 -10.96
N PHE A 806 -14.35 25.96 -11.12
CA PHE A 806 -14.92 26.76 -12.22
C PHE A 806 -16.44 26.59 -12.46
N SER A 807 -17.22 26.32 -11.41
CA SER A 807 -18.69 26.26 -11.50
C SER A 807 -19.36 27.50 -10.90
N LEU A 808 -18.95 27.94 -9.71
CA LEU A 808 -19.55 29.08 -9.00
C LEU A 808 -18.70 30.35 -9.12
N ALA A 809 -19.33 31.48 -9.49
CA ALA A 809 -18.73 32.80 -9.48
C ALA A 809 -19.70 33.89 -9.00
N TYR A 810 -19.14 35.01 -8.55
CA TYR A 810 -19.86 36.28 -8.46
C TYR A 810 -19.36 37.19 -9.59
N THR A 811 -20.27 37.69 -10.43
CA THR A 811 -19.97 38.63 -11.52
C THR A 811 -20.29 40.06 -11.06
N ILE A 812 -19.32 40.97 -11.09
CA ILE A 812 -19.47 42.36 -10.66
C ILE A 812 -19.28 43.27 -11.87
N ARG A 813 -20.29 44.09 -12.18
CA ARG A 813 -20.27 45.11 -13.24
C ARG A 813 -20.53 46.49 -12.65
N ALA A 814 -19.62 47.43 -12.85
CA ALA A 814 -19.81 48.83 -12.45
C ALA A 814 -20.44 49.61 -13.61
N THR A 815 -21.70 50.05 -13.46
CA THR A 815 -22.52 50.57 -14.57
C THR A 815 -22.34 52.06 -14.84
N THR A 816 -21.86 52.84 -13.87
CA THR A 816 -21.63 54.29 -14.01
C THR A 816 -20.16 54.67 -14.25
N LEU A 817 -19.26 53.70 -14.48
CA LEU A 817 -17.85 53.98 -14.77
C LEU A 817 -17.56 54.18 -16.27
N ALA A 818 -17.25 55.42 -16.64
CA ALA A 818 -16.82 55.80 -17.98
C ALA A 818 -15.27 55.77 -18.09
N CYS A 819 -14.70 54.62 -18.45
CA CYS A 819 -13.34 54.51 -18.95
C CYS A 819 -13.22 53.50 -20.10
N SER A 820 -12.12 53.58 -20.85
CA SER A 820 -11.77 52.72 -22.00
C SER A 820 -10.88 51.52 -21.65
N THR A 821 -10.26 51.52 -20.47
CA THR A 821 -9.35 50.49 -19.95
C THR A 821 -10.08 49.48 -19.05
N SER A 822 -9.49 48.29 -18.81
CA SER A 822 -10.09 47.28 -17.90
C SER A 822 -10.22 47.78 -16.45
N LEU A 823 -9.31 48.66 -16.02
CA LEU A 823 -9.35 49.39 -14.76
C LEU A 823 -9.62 50.88 -15.03
N CYS A 824 -10.57 51.48 -14.31
CA CYS A 824 -10.85 52.91 -14.35
C CYS A 824 -10.10 53.63 -13.21
N PRO A 825 -9.51 54.82 -13.44
CA PRO A 825 -8.73 55.52 -12.42
C PRO A 825 -9.48 55.79 -11.10
N VAL A 826 -8.83 55.53 -9.97
CA VAL A 826 -9.28 55.86 -8.62
C VAL A 826 -8.07 56.37 -7.83
N PRO A 827 -8.16 57.50 -7.08
CA PRO A 827 -7.03 58.05 -6.32
C PRO A 827 -6.31 56.97 -5.51
N SER A 828 -4.99 56.86 -5.65
CA SER A 828 -4.20 55.72 -5.16
C SER A 828 -3.90 55.76 -3.65
N GLN A 829 -4.94 55.95 -2.84
CA GLN A 829 -4.88 55.84 -1.39
C GLN A 829 -5.16 54.40 -0.95
N VAL A 830 -4.34 53.87 -0.02
CA VAL A 830 -4.63 52.63 0.71
C VAL A 830 -5.53 52.95 1.89
N ASP A 831 -6.66 52.27 2.00
CA ASP A 831 -7.76 52.65 2.89
C ASP A 831 -8.53 51.45 3.45
N ILE A 832 -7.80 50.43 3.91
CA ILE A 832 -8.29 49.11 4.33
C ILE A 832 -9.51 49.23 5.28
N PRO A 833 -10.62 48.52 5.02
CA PRO A 833 -11.79 48.50 5.91
C PRO A 833 -11.44 48.05 7.34
N ALA A 834 -12.14 48.59 8.34
CA ALA A 834 -11.96 48.18 9.73
C ALA A 834 -12.33 46.70 9.97
N THR A 835 -11.77 46.11 11.03
CA THR A 835 -12.08 44.75 11.48
C THR A 835 -13.58 44.53 11.69
N LEU A 836 -14.06 43.33 11.36
CA LEU A 836 -15.44 42.92 11.60
C LEU A 836 -15.60 42.44 13.06
N PRO A 837 -16.78 42.67 13.69
CA PRO A 837 -17.08 42.14 15.00
C PRO A 837 -17.32 40.62 14.96
N GLY A 838 -17.16 39.97 16.12
CA GLY A 838 -17.43 38.54 16.29
C GLY A 838 -16.24 37.64 15.96
N ILE A 839 -15.17 37.75 16.77
CA ILE A 839 -14.13 36.72 16.84
C ILE A 839 -14.77 35.47 17.44
N THR A 840 -14.78 34.34 16.71
CA THR A 840 -15.30 33.07 17.23
C THR A 840 -14.30 32.37 18.16
N ALA A 841 -14.77 31.34 18.88
CA ALA A 841 -13.91 30.57 19.76
C ALA A 841 -12.78 29.89 18.95
N VAL A 842 -11.65 29.64 19.62
CA VAL A 842 -10.67 28.69 19.10
C VAL A 842 -11.34 27.31 19.12
N ARG A 843 -11.27 26.58 18.00
CA ARG A 843 -11.89 25.26 17.87
C ARG A 843 -11.38 24.36 18.98
N THR A 844 -12.29 23.65 19.65
CA THR A 844 -11.89 22.51 20.48
C THR A 844 -11.25 21.46 19.58
N PRO A 845 -10.12 20.84 19.96
CA PRO A 845 -9.64 19.63 19.29
C PRO A 845 -10.78 18.61 19.16
N PRO A 846 -10.85 17.83 18.06
CA PRO A 846 -11.82 16.76 17.95
C PRO A 846 -11.65 15.82 19.14
N VAL A 847 -12.75 15.46 19.81
CA VAL A 847 -12.68 14.63 21.02
C VAL A 847 -12.16 13.24 20.65
N VAL A 848 -10.87 13.03 20.89
CA VAL A 848 -10.22 11.71 20.83
C VAL A 848 -10.85 10.87 21.94
N VAL A 849 -11.89 10.11 21.59
CA VAL A 849 -12.51 9.14 22.48
C VAL A 849 -11.47 8.06 22.76
N GLY A 850 -10.77 8.20 23.88
CA GLY A 850 -9.59 7.43 24.21
C GLY A 850 -9.84 5.93 24.28
N THR A 851 -9.64 5.23 23.17
CA THR A 851 -9.14 3.87 23.22
C THR A 851 -7.78 3.93 23.89
N SER A 852 -7.62 3.24 25.02
CA SER A 852 -6.37 3.22 25.77
C SER A 852 -5.22 2.77 24.87
N GLN A 853 -4.28 3.67 24.59
CA GLN A 853 -3.17 3.40 23.69
C GLN A 853 -2.39 2.15 24.14
N PRO A 854 -2.09 1.20 23.24
CA PRO A 854 -0.93 0.36 23.42
C PRO A 854 0.30 1.24 23.20
N THR A 855 0.87 1.79 24.27
CA THR A 855 2.15 2.50 24.20
C THR A 855 3.23 1.53 23.72
N ILE A 856 3.64 1.65 22.45
CA ILE A 856 4.79 0.91 21.93
C ILE A 856 6.02 1.40 22.71
N PRO A 857 6.78 0.53 23.40
CA PRO A 857 7.97 0.94 24.10
C PRO A 857 9.08 1.22 23.07
N VAL A 858 9.25 2.49 22.71
CA VAL A 858 10.46 2.95 22.01
C VAL A 858 11.66 2.64 22.91
N PRO A 859 12.72 1.98 22.40
CA PRO A 859 13.94 1.77 23.18
C PRO A 859 14.55 3.12 23.56
N ALA A 860 14.79 3.35 24.86
CA ALA A 860 15.61 4.47 25.29
C ALA A 860 17.06 4.26 24.80
N PRO A 861 17.73 5.29 24.26
CA PRO A 861 19.12 5.14 23.84
C PRO A 861 20.00 4.84 25.06
N ALA A 862 20.66 3.68 25.05
CA ALA A 862 21.63 3.32 26.06
C ALA A 862 22.89 4.18 25.89
N VAL A 863 23.01 5.23 26.69
CA VAL A 863 24.24 6.04 26.78
C VAL A 863 25.36 5.15 27.34
N PRO A 864 26.45 4.89 26.58
CA PRO A 864 27.55 4.10 27.11
C PRO A 864 28.29 4.92 28.18
N SER A 865 28.17 4.51 29.44
CA SER A 865 29.02 5.04 30.51
C SER A 865 30.48 4.69 30.22
N LEU A 866 31.34 5.70 30.25
CA LEU A 866 32.75 5.59 29.85
C LEU A 866 33.51 4.47 30.58
N LEU A 867 34.46 3.87 29.85
CA LEU A 867 35.37 2.86 30.37
C LEU A 867 36.16 3.38 31.59
N PRO A 868 36.28 2.60 32.69
CA PRO A 868 37.32 2.85 33.68
C PRO A 868 38.69 2.53 33.06
N GLY A 869 39.63 3.48 33.17
CA GLY A 869 40.99 3.32 32.64
C GLY A 869 41.84 2.29 33.39
N PRO A 870 42.95 1.83 32.79
CA PRO A 870 43.81 0.80 33.40
C PRO A 870 44.63 1.33 34.58
N ALA A 871 44.75 0.52 35.64
CA ALA A 871 45.65 0.75 36.76
C ALA A 871 46.89 -0.17 36.68
N PRO A 872 48.09 0.29 37.11
CA PRO A 872 49.34 -0.46 36.96
C PRO A 872 49.56 -1.54 38.05
N ALA A 873 50.69 -2.24 37.93
CA ALA A 873 50.91 -3.60 38.41
C ALA A 873 51.43 -3.77 39.86
N VAL A 874 51.02 -4.89 40.51
CA VAL A 874 51.86 -5.82 41.34
C VAL A 874 52.31 -5.30 42.74
N PRO A 875 52.58 -6.14 43.79
CA PRO A 875 52.57 -7.62 43.94
C PRO A 875 51.74 -8.20 45.16
N VAL A 876 51.92 -9.51 45.38
CA VAL A 876 51.89 -10.30 46.66
C VAL A 876 50.63 -11.16 46.99
N ASN A 877 50.94 -12.38 47.47
CA ASN A 877 50.11 -13.54 47.85
C ASN A 877 49.89 -13.56 49.40
N PRO A 878 49.35 -14.60 50.08
CA PRO A 878 48.46 -15.70 49.70
C PRO A 878 47.21 -15.83 50.62
N GLY A 879 46.28 -16.76 50.35
CA GLY A 879 45.22 -17.11 51.32
C GLY A 879 44.19 -18.15 50.88
N SER A 880 44.25 -19.36 51.47
CA SER A 880 43.24 -20.45 51.42
C SER A 880 43.41 -21.28 52.72
N PRO A 881 42.61 -22.33 53.06
CA PRO A 881 41.35 -22.83 52.48
C PRO A 881 40.26 -23.05 53.58
N THR A 882 39.64 -24.25 53.64
CA THR A 882 38.65 -24.81 54.62
C THR A 882 37.17 -24.42 54.37
N GLU A 883 36.24 -25.32 54.02
CA GLU A 883 35.71 -26.57 54.66
C GLU A 883 34.53 -26.28 55.64
N SER A 884 33.51 -27.14 55.81
CA SER A 884 33.05 -28.35 55.08
C SER A 884 31.61 -28.74 55.51
N SER A 885 31.12 -29.87 55.00
CA SER A 885 30.02 -30.72 55.53
C SER A 885 28.55 -30.25 55.39
N ALA A 886 27.75 -31.16 54.81
CA ALA A 886 26.35 -31.42 55.15
C ALA A 886 26.33 -32.70 56.06
N PRO A 887 25.19 -33.17 56.64
CA PRO A 887 24.05 -33.66 55.85
C PRO A 887 22.62 -33.55 56.48
N ASP A 888 21.64 -33.97 55.67
CA ASP A 888 20.37 -34.64 56.00
C ASP A 888 19.22 -33.98 56.80
N ALA A 889 18.22 -33.57 55.99
CA ALA A 889 16.85 -34.15 55.99
C ALA A 889 15.81 -33.75 57.06
N ALA A 890 14.92 -32.84 56.65
CA ALA A 890 13.49 -32.87 57.00
C ALA A 890 12.65 -32.39 55.79
N ILE A 891 11.51 -33.03 55.51
CA ILE A 891 10.63 -32.64 54.39
C ILE A 891 9.43 -31.83 54.91
N SER A 892 9.17 -30.69 54.27
CA SER A 892 7.97 -29.86 54.44
C SER A 892 7.74 -29.02 53.16
N PRO A 893 6.53 -28.50 52.92
CA PRO A 893 6.10 -28.10 51.57
C PRO A 893 6.87 -26.90 50.98
N PRO A 894 6.96 -26.80 49.64
CA PRO A 894 8.02 -26.07 48.98
C PRO A 894 7.85 -24.55 49.01
N ASP A 895 8.95 -23.86 49.33
CA ASP A 895 9.17 -22.49 48.91
C ASP A 895 9.00 -22.35 47.39
N CYS A 896 8.35 -21.26 46.97
CA CYS A 896 8.07 -20.96 45.58
C CYS A 896 8.77 -19.65 45.16
N PRO A 897 10.11 -19.58 45.19
CA PRO A 897 10.85 -18.35 44.91
C PRO A 897 10.69 -17.94 43.43
N ASP A 898 10.80 -16.64 43.19
CA ASP A 898 10.80 -16.13 41.82
C ASP A 898 12.09 -16.48 41.08
N LYS A 899 12.01 -17.52 40.26
CA LYS A 899 12.95 -17.76 39.17
C LYS A 899 12.98 -16.50 38.28
N GLN A 900 14.14 -15.85 38.12
CA GLN A 900 14.29 -14.58 37.40
C GLN A 900 14.57 -14.78 35.89
N PRO A 901 13.79 -14.17 34.97
CA PRO A 901 13.95 -14.28 33.53
C PRO A 901 15.38 -14.13 33.00
N THR A 902 15.74 -14.97 32.03
CA THR A 902 17.04 -14.93 31.32
C THR A 902 17.19 -13.75 30.36
N ASP A 903 16.18 -12.90 30.21
CA ASP A 903 16.24 -11.65 29.45
C ASP A 903 16.80 -10.46 30.27
N GLY A 904 17.42 -10.75 31.42
CA GLY A 904 18.05 -9.76 32.31
C GLY A 904 17.07 -8.95 33.16
N SER A 905 15.75 -9.20 33.04
CA SER A 905 14.73 -8.43 33.77
C SER A 905 14.25 -9.12 35.05
N SER A 906 13.92 -8.31 36.05
CA SER A 906 13.38 -8.79 37.31
C SER A 906 11.89 -9.14 37.22
N CYS A 907 11.46 -10.04 38.10
CA CYS A 907 10.04 -10.41 38.18
C CYS A 907 9.12 -9.27 38.63
N ALA A 908 9.62 -8.32 39.42
CA ALA A 908 8.91 -7.09 39.75
C ALA A 908 8.60 -6.26 38.49
N GLN A 909 9.55 -6.16 37.55
CA GLN A 909 9.32 -5.52 36.25
C GLN A 909 8.30 -6.30 35.41
N LYS A 910 8.42 -7.63 35.30
CA LYS A 910 7.43 -8.46 34.56
C LYS A 910 6.00 -8.30 35.08
N LYS A 911 5.81 -8.17 36.40
CA LYS A 911 4.49 -7.86 37.00
C LYS A 911 4.03 -6.44 36.67
N LYS A 912 4.91 -5.44 36.77
CA LYS A 912 4.59 -4.04 36.42
C LYS A 912 4.25 -3.88 34.93
N TRP A 913 4.79 -4.75 34.07
CA TRP A 913 4.44 -4.86 32.64
C TRP A 913 3.21 -5.74 32.34
N GLY A 914 2.47 -6.19 33.37
CA GLY A 914 1.28 -7.03 33.20
C GLY A 914 1.53 -8.46 32.70
N GLN A 915 2.79 -8.89 32.54
CA GLN A 915 3.16 -10.15 31.90
C GLN A 915 2.88 -11.39 32.77
N CYS A 916 2.25 -11.24 33.94
CA CYS A 916 1.79 -12.34 34.79
C CYS A 916 0.74 -13.27 34.15
N GLY A 917 0.13 -12.87 33.02
CA GLY A 917 -0.70 -13.76 32.18
C GLY A 917 0.02 -14.34 30.95
N ALA A 918 1.31 -14.04 30.72
CA ALA A 918 2.01 -14.45 29.51
C ALA A 918 2.33 -15.95 29.49
N SER A 919 1.96 -16.63 28.41
CA SER A 919 2.08 -18.09 28.26
C SER A 919 3.51 -18.60 28.40
N TRP A 920 4.49 -17.89 27.83
CA TRP A 920 5.91 -18.23 27.94
C TRP A 920 6.45 -18.06 29.38
N LEU A 921 6.01 -17.01 30.09
CA LEU A 921 6.41 -16.73 31.47
C LEU A 921 5.85 -17.82 32.41
N MET A 922 4.60 -18.25 32.19
CA MET A 922 3.96 -19.34 32.94
C MET A 922 4.59 -20.71 32.62
N LYS A 923 4.80 -21.04 31.33
CA LYS A 923 5.29 -22.36 30.89
C LYS A 923 6.69 -22.70 31.42
N ALA A 924 7.53 -21.69 31.68
CA ALA A 924 8.90 -21.88 32.16
C ALA A 924 9.11 -21.55 33.66
N GLY A 925 8.02 -21.31 34.41
CA GLY A 925 8.00 -21.12 35.86
C GLY A 925 8.55 -19.78 36.38
N TRP A 926 8.95 -18.86 35.49
CA TRP A 926 9.49 -17.55 35.84
C TRP A 926 8.48 -16.72 36.63
N CYS A 927 8.91 -15.99 37.66
CA CYS A 927 8.09 -15.00 38.36
C CYS A 927 6.81 -15.53 39.04
N SER A 928 6.84 -16.77 39.54
CA SER A 928 5.65 -17.43 40.08
C SER A 928 5.16 -16.89 41.43
N ALA A 929 6.04 -16.42 42.32
CA ALA A 929 5.68 -15.77 43.59
C ALA A 929 5.19 -14.35 43.38
N THR A 930 5.98 -13.52 42.69
CA THR A 930 5.62 -12.13 42.38
C THR A 930 4.29 -12.06 41.64
N CYS A 931 4.02 -12.97 40.69
CA CYS A 931 2.72 -13.05 40.00
C CYS A 931 1.59 -13.74 40.77
N GLY A 932 1.81 -14.23 42.00
CA GLY A 932 0.77 -14.86 42.82
C GLY A 932 0.26 -16.20 42.30
N ARG A 933 1.11 -16.97 41.61
CA ARG A 933 0.76 -18.25 40.95
C ARG A 933 1.20 -19.50 41.73
N CYS A 934 1.91 -19.32 42.84
CA CYS A 934 2.30 -20.39 43.74
C CYS A 934 1.07 -21.14 44.29
N GLY A 935 1.07 -22.46 44.19
CA GLY A 935 -0.02 -23.32 44.67
C GLY A 935 -1.15 -23.60 43.67
N GLN A 936 -1.14 -23.01 42.46
CA GLN A 936 -2.12 -23.40 41.43
C GLN A 936 -1.68 -24.68 40.69
N ALA A 937 -2.39 -25.77 40.95
CA ALA A 937 -2.28 -27.02 40.21
C ALA A 937 -2.79 -26.88 38.76
N ALA A 938 -2.52 -27.88 37.93
CA ALA A 938 -2.98 -27.97 36.55
C ALA A 938 -4.51 -27.76 36.41
N PRO A 939 -5.00 -27.19 35.29
CA PRO A 939 -6.39 -26.74 35.16
C PRO A 939 -7.41 -27.86 35.41
N GLN A 940 -8.31 -27.60 36.35
CA GLN A 940 -9.37 -28.51 36.78
C GLN A 940 -10.45 -28.73 35.68
N PRO A 941 -11.06 -29.94 35.60
CA PRO A 941 -12.16 -30.22 34.68
C PRO A 941 -13.46 -29.49 35.06
N ARG A 942 -14.45 -29.47 34.15
CA ARG A 942 -15.73 -28.77 34.33
C ARG A 942 -16.90 -29.73 34.56
N ALA A 943 -17.98 -29.21 35.16
CA ALA A 943 -19.24 -29.92 35.35
C ALA A 943 -20.01 -30.12 34.02
N ALA A 944 -20.90 -31.11 33.98
CA ALA A 944 -21.65 -31.48 32.76
C ALA A 944 -22.88 -30.61 32.43
N THR A 945 -23.19 -29.57 33.22
CA THR A 945 -24.25 -28.59 32.93
C THR A 945 -23.72 -27.16 33.03
N PHE A 946 -24.15 -26.29 32.12
CA PHE A 946 -23.79 -24.87 32.15
C PHE A 946 -24.73 -24.07 33.07
N ASP A 947 -24.39 -23.98 34.36
CA ASP A 947 -25.15 -23.16 35.33
C ASP A 947 -24.95 -21.64 35.13
N SER A 948 -23.90 -21.23 34.40
CA SER A 948 -23.54 -19.82 34.20
C SER A 948 -23.77 -19.35 32.75
N CYS A 949 -24.97 -18.88 32.46
CA CYS A 949 -25.24 -18.06 31.27
C CYS A 949 -24.84 -16.60 31.54
N PHE A 950 -23.65 -16.20 31.07
CA PHE A 950 -23.09 -14.85 31.26
C PHE A 950 -22.65 -14.19 29.94
N ASP A 951 -22.42 -12.88 29.98
CA ASP A 951 -21.99 -12.11 28.80
C ASP A 951 -20.47 -12.03 28.65
N ARG A 952 -19.95 -12.73 27.65
CA ARG A 952 -18.64 -12.41 27.06
C ARG A 952 -18.75 -11.04 26.38
N GLN A 953 -17.98 -10.06 26.84
CA GLN A 953 -17.92 -8.73 26.20
C GLN A 953 -17.24 -8.81 24.82
N PRO A 954 -17.67 -8.02 23.83
CA PRO A 954 -17.02 -7.97 22.52
C PRO A 954 -15.70 -7.19 22.55
N PRO A 955 -14.84 -7.32 21.52
CA PRO A 955 -13.62 -6.52 21.40
C PRO A 955 -13.95 -5.05 21.11
N GLY A 956 -13.14 -4.14 21.66
CA GLY A 956 -13.45 -2.71 21.74
C GLY A 956 -14.28 -2.36 22.97
N ALA A 957 -14.16 -1.15 23.50
CA ALA A 957 -14.61 -0.75 24.84
C ALA A 957 -16.15 -0.62 25.04
N SER A 958 -16.96 -1.30 24.21
CA SER A 958 -18.42 -1.17 24.18
C SER A 958 -19.12 -2.37 24.78
N SER A 959 -19.73 -2.17 25.95
CA SER A 959 -20.42 -3.20 26.73
C SER A 959 -21.59 -3.86 26.00
N CYS A 960 -21.94 -5.07 26.40
CA CYS A 960 -23.09 -5.79 25.85
C CYS A 960 -24.43 -5.07 25.97
N ALA A 961 -24.62 -4.26 27.02
CA ALA A 961 -25.79 -3.39 27.15
C ALA A 961 -25.87 -2.36 26.01
N GLN A 962 -24.75 -1.70 25.69
CA GLN A 962 -24.65 -0.78 24.55
C GLN A 962 -24.85 -1.51 23.21
N GLN A 963 -24.25 -2.70 23.03
CA GLN A 963 -24.45 -3.51 21.82
C GLN A 963 -25.92 -3.95 21.62
N LYS A 964 -26.67 -4.17 22.70
CA LYS A 964 -28.12 -4.43 22.65
C LYS A 964 -28.91 -3.19 22.29
N ALA A 965 -28.60 -2.05 22.91
CA ALA A 965 -29.23 -0.77 22.58
C ALA A 965 -29.03 -0.38 21.09
N TRP A 966 -27.84 -0.66 20.54
CA TRP A 966 -27.53 -0.44 19.12
C TRP A 966 -28.05 -1.56 18.18
N GLY A 967 -28.94 -2.44 18.64
CA GLY A 967 -29.55 -3.52 17.86
C GLY A 967 -28.60 -4.63 17.39
N LYS A 968 -27.34 -4.63 17.83
CA LYS A 968 -26.28 -5.51 17.28
C LYS A 968 -26.45 -6.97 17.68
N CYS A 969 -27.32 -7.30 18.65
CA CYS A 969 -27.68 -8.67 19.06
C CYS A 969 -28.04 -9.62 17.89
N LYS A 970 -28.57 -9.11 16.78
CA LYS A 970 -28.87 -9.92 15.57
C LYS A 970 -27.69 -10.02 14.58
N LYS A 971 -26.67 -9.16 14.66
CA LYS A 971 -25.58 -9.06 13.68
C LYS A 971 -24.63 -10.26 13.76
N SER A 972 -24.08 -10.64 12.59
CA SER A 972 -23.34 -11.89 12.41
C SER A 972 -22.02 -11.96 13.18
N TRP A 973 -21.38 -10.84 13.53
CA TRP A 973 -20.14 -10.84 14.31
C TRP A 973 -20.40 -11.06 15.81
N VAL A 974 -21.43 -10.44 16.39
CA VAL A 974 -21.88 -10.67 17.78
C VAL A 974 -22.32 -12.12 17.97
N LYS A 975 -23.02 -12.69 16.97
CA LYS A 975 -23.38 -14.12 16.96
C LYS A 975 -22.16 -15.04 16.81
N ARG A 976 -21.32 -14.84 15.78
CA ARG A 976 -20.17 -15.72 15.48
C ARG A 976 -19.04 -15.65 16.51
N GLY A 977 -18.92 -14.56 17.27
CA GLY A 977 -17.94 -14.41 18.35
C GLY A 977 -18.40 -14.91 19.73
N GLY A 978 -19.65 -15.34 19.88
CA GLY A 978 -20.22 -15.74 21.19
C GLY A 978 -20.43 -14.59 22.17
N TYR A 979 -20.30 -13.34 21.71
CA TYR A 979 -20.42 -12.15 22.55
C TYR A 979 -21.87 -11.88 22.94
N CYS A 980 -22.08 -11.31 24.12
CA CYS A 980 -23.38 -10.83 24.59
C CYS A 980 -24.48 -11.91 24.59
N ALA A 981 -24.15 -13.14 25.01
CA ALA A 981 -25.04 -14.27 24.99
C ALA A 981 -26.25 -14.12 25.96
N ALA A 982 -26.02 -13.70 27.20
CA ALA A 982 -27.07 -13.52 28.20
C ALA A 982 -27.91 -12.25 27.92
N THR A 983 -27.26 -11.09 27.75
CA THR A 983 -27.92 -9.82 27.44
C THR A 983 -28.81 -9.90 26.19
N CYS A 984 -28.39 -10.65 25.16
CA CYS A 984 -29.19 -10.86 23.94
C CYS A 984 -30.11 -12.10 23.97
N GLY A 985 -30.30 -12.77 25.11
CA GLY A 985 -31.24 -13.90 25.25
C GLY A 985 -30.88 -15.14 24.41
N ARG A 986 -29.59 -15.45 24.29
CA ARG A 986 -29.02 -16.55 23.47
C ARG A 986 -28.37 -17.68 24.28
N CYS A 987 -28.41 -17.62 25.60
CA CYS A 987 -28.19 -18.77 26.48
C CYS A 987 -29.26 -18.80 27.57
N GLN A 988 -29.41 -19.95 28.22
CA GLN A 988 -30.13 -20.13 29.48
C GLN A 988 -29.32 -21.10 30.37
N PRO A 989 -29.40 -21.00 31.71
CA PRO A 989 -28.77 -21.96 32.60
C PRO A 989 -29.29 -23.39 32.40
N GLY A 990 -28.46 -24.39 32.69
CA GLY A 990 -28.87 -25.80 32.76
C GLY A 990 -28.78 -26.61 31.45
N GLN A 991 -28.20 -26.08 30.36
CA GLN A 991 -27.95 -26.89 29.17
C GLN A 991 -26.80 -27.90 29.36
N PRO A 992 -26.89 -29.11 28.76
CA PRO A 992 -25.90 -30.18 28.93
C PRO A 992 -24.61 -29.96 28.12
N CYS A 993 -23.51 -30.55 28.62
CA CYS A 993 -22.18 -30.53 28.02
C CYS A 993 -22.11 -31.45 26.77
N THR A 994 -22.06 -30.86 25.57
CA THR A 994 -22.06 -31.58 24.28
C THR A 994 -20.88 -31.20 23.38
N ASP A 995 -20.49 -32.06 22.44
CA ASP A 995 -19.41 -31.80 21.48
C ASP A 995 -19.76 -30.72 20.45
N LYS A 996 -19.32 -29.50 20.74
CA LYS A 996 -19.20 -28.41 19.76
C LYS A 996 -18.01 -28.70 18.84
N ARG A 997 -18.23 -28.76 17.52
CA ARG A 997 -17.17 -29.03 16.54
C ARG A 997 -16.33 -27.77 16.23
N PRO A 998 -14.99 -27.81 16.27
CA PRO A 998 -14.14 -26.70 15.86
C PRO A 998 -14.17 -26.51 14.34
N ARG A 999 -13.73 -25.34 13.85
CA ARG A 999 -13.69 -25.07 12.41
C ARG A 999 -12.64 -25.93 11.70
N GLY A 1000 -13.02 -26.45 10.54
CA GLY A 1000 -12.25 -27.43 9.75
C GLY A 1000 -13.06 -28.70 9.54
N SER A 1001 -12.71 -29.49 8.51
CA SER A 1001 -13.48 -30.65 8.06
C SER A 1001 -13.47 -31.85 9.02
N PHE A 1002 -12.87 -31.73 10.20
CA PHE A 1002 -12.50 -32.86 11.06
C PHE A 1002 -13.44 -33.01 12.25
N THR A 1003 -13.72 -34.26 12.62
CA THR A 1003 -14.58 -34.63 13.75
C THR A 1003 -13.82 -34.53 15.07
N CYS A 1004 -14.53 -34.47 16.18
CA CYS A 1004 -13.89 -34.49 17.50
C CYS A 1004 -13.12 -35.79 17.77
N ALA A 1005 -13.56 -36.92 17.21
CA ALA A 1005 -12.83 -38.19 17.27
C ALA A 1005 -11.46 -38.11 16.57
N GLN A 1006 -11.40 -37.52 15.36
CA GLN A 1006 -10.13 -37.28 14.65
C GLN A 1006 -9.22 -36.31 15.43
N GLN A 1007 -9.78 -35.21 15.95
CA GLN A 1007 -9.03 -34.24 16.78
C GLN A 1007 -8.45 -34.88 18.06
N LYS A 1008 -9.18 -35.81 18.69
CA LYS A 1008 -8.70 -36.60 19.83
C LYS A 1008 -7.59 -37.58 19.44
N ALA A 1009 -7.74 -38.28 18.32
CA ALA A 1009 -6.69 -39.18 17.80
C ALA A 1009 -5.38 -38.43 17.48
N TRP A 1010 -5.46 -37.15 17.11
CA TRP A 1010 -4.31 -36.26 16.90
C TRP A 1010 -3.80 -35.55 18.17
N GLY A 1011 -4.22 -36.01 19.36
CA GLY A 1011 -3.77 -35.49 20.65
C GLY A 1011 -4.19 -34.05 20.95
N LYS A 1012 -5.16 -33.48 20.21
CA LYS A 1012 -5.48 -32.04 20.30
C LYS A 1012 -6.34 -31.65 21.52
N CYS A 1013 -6.79 -32.61 22.32
CA CYS A 1013 -7.64 -32.37 23.49
C CYS A 1013 -7.03 -31.44 24.57
N SER A 1014 -5.71 -31.29 24.63
CA SER A 1014 -5.00 -30.39 25.54
C SER A 1014 -4.70 -29.00 24.96
N GLN A 1015 -5.14 -28.71 23.73
CA GLN A 1015 -4.82 -27.45 23.04
C GLN A 1015 -5.67 -26.28 23.56
N SER A 1016 -5.03 -25.13 23.80
CA SER A 1016 -5.66 -23.95 24.40
C SER A 1016 -6.86 -23.41 23.59
N TRP A 1017 -6.81 -23.47 22.26
CA TRP A 1017 -7.91 -23.07 21.39
C TRP A 1017 -9.14 -23.98 21.47
N MET A 1018 -8.96 -25.24 21.88
CA MET A 1018 -10.05 -26.19 22.04
C MET A 1018 -10.84 -25.88 23.32
N ALA A 1019 -10.13 -25.69 24.43
CA ALA A 1019 -10.71 -25.25 25.70
C ALA A 1019 -11.31 -23.83 25.64
N ALA A 1020 -10.63 -22.87 24.99
CA ALA A 1020 -11.10 -21.48 24.87
C ALA A 1020 -12.29 -21.28 23.91
N GLY A 1021 -12.65 -22.34 23.17
CA GLY A 1021 -13.83 -22.37 22.30
C GLY A 1021 -14.93 -23.33 22.75
N ASP A 1022 -14.77 -24.01 23.90
CA ASP A 1022 -15.62 -25.11 24.38
C ASP A 1022 -15.81 -26.24 23.34
N TYR A 1023 -14.78 -26.50 22.53
CA TYR A 1023 -14.83 -27.48 21.45
C TYR A 1023 -14.50 -28.90 21.94
N CYS A 1024 -15.19 -29.90 21.39
CA CYS A 1024 -14.93 -31.33 21.60
C CYS A 1024 -14.90 -31.82 23.06
N ALA A 1025 -15.63 -31.15 23.98
CA ALA A 1025 -15.57 -31.41 25.42
C ALA A 1025 -16.02 -32.82 25.84
N ALA A 1026 -17.03 -33.40 25.17
CA ALA A 1026 -17.53 -34.74 25.50
C ALA A 1026 -16.58 -35.81 24.95
N THR A 1027 -16.18 -35.72 23.68
CA THR A 1027 -15.19 -36.64 23.08
C THR A 1027 -13.86 -36.61 23.84
N CYS A 1028 -13.36 -35.42 24.20
CA CYS A 1028 -12.11 -35.27 24.95
C CYS A 1028 -12.21 -35.63 26.44
N GLY A 1029 -13.40 -36.00 26.94
CA GLY A 1029 -13.58 -36.46 28.33
C GLY A 1029 -13.46 -35.34 29.38
N THR A 1030 -13.75 -34.09 29.01
CA THR A 1030 -13.71 -32.94 29.92
C THR A 1030 -15.07 -32.59 30.53
N CYS A 1031 -16.15 -33.20 30.05
CA CYS A 1031 -17.43 -33.33 30.75
C CYS A 1031 -17.36 -34.52 31.74
N THR A 1032 -17.91 -34.38 32.96
CA THR A 1032 -17.98 -35.47 33.96
C THR A 1032 -19.43 -35.77 34.37
N ALA A 1033 -19.81 -37.05 34.42
CA ALA A 1033 -21.16 -37.45 34.82
C ALA A 1033 -21.38 -37.27 36.34
N ALA A 1034 -22.52 -36.71 36.73
CA ALA A 1034 -22.89 -36.57 38.14
C ALA A 1034 -23.26 -37.94 38.74
N VAL A 1035 -22.64 -38.28 39.89
CA VAL A 1035 -23.05 -39.44 40.70
C VAL A 1035 -24.32 -39.06 41.47
N ALA A 1036 -25.32 -39.94 41.48
CA ALA A 1036 -26.62 -39.67 42.08
C ALA A 1036 -26.55 -39.56 43.62
N ALA A 1037 -27.34 -38.64 44.18
CA ALA A 1037 -27.60 -38.50 45.61
C ALA A 1037 -29.12 -38.53 45.89
N ALA A 1038 -29.50 -38.85 47.13
CA ALA A 1038 -30.83 -39.35 47.50
C ALA A 1038 -32.00 -38.36 47.33
N ALA A 1039 -33.22 -38.91 47.29
CA ALA A 1039 -34.47 -38.19 47.04
C ALA A 1039 -35.23 -37.74 48.31
N VAL A 1040 -36.10 -36.73 48.14
CA VAL A 1040 -37.26 -36.42 48.99
C VAL A 1040 -38.45 -36.12 48.05
N ALA A 1041 -39.70 -36.37 48.47
CA ALA A 1041 -40.79 -36.69 47.53
C ALA A 1041 -42.09 -35.86 47.60
N GLY A 1042 -42.68 -35.63 46.42
CA GLY A 1042 -44.13 -35.49 46.16
C GLY A 1042 -44.79 -34.10 46.35
N PRO A 1043 -46.08 -33.94 45.97
CA PRO A 1043 -46.92 -34.83 45.13
C PRO A 1043 -47.70 -34.12 43.98
N ALA A 1044 -48.38 -34.93 43.15
CA ALA A 1044 -48.97 -34.63 41.84
C ALA A 1044 -50.35 -33.92 41.76
N ALA A 1045 -50.65 -33.30 40.60
CA ALA A 1045 -51.95 -33.18 39.89
C ALA A 1045 -51.79 -32.20 38.68
N GLY A 1046 -52.57 -32.17 37.58
CA GLY A 1046 -53.69 -32.98 37.04
C GLY A 1046 -54.05 -32.49 35.59
N PRO A 1047 -54.85 -33.21 34.77
CA PRO A 1047 -54.78 -33.10 33.29
C PRO A 1047 -56.05 -32.61 32.52
N GLY A 1048 -55.87 -32.27 31.23
CA GLY A 1048 -56.92 -32.13 30.18
C GLY A 1048 -56.99 -30.74 29.49
N ALA A 1049 -57.59 -30.54 28.30
CA ALA A 1049 -57.98 -31.44 27.20
C ALA A 1049 -58.44 -30.62 25.95
N GLY A 1050 -58.32 -31.17 24.72
CA GLY A 1050 -59.20 -30.89 23.54
C GLY A 1050 -59.14 -29.54 22.76
N PRO A 1051 -59.08 -29.55 21.40
CA PRO A 1051 -59.48 -28.45 20.49
C PRO A 1051 -60.93 -28.69 19.95
N PRO A 1052 -61.47 -28.05 18.87
CA PRO A 1052 -61.05 -26.89 18.03
C PRO A 1052 -62.17 -25.82 17.84
N THR A 1053 -61.98 -24.81 16.96
CA THR A 1053 -62.88 -24.44 15.80
C THR A 1053 -62.34 -23.22 15.01
N ASP A 1054 -62.93 -22.94 13.83
CA ASP A 1054 -62.49 -22.02 12.76
C ASP A 1054 -63.26 -20.66 12.73
N ASP A 1055 -62.84 -19.70 11.88
CA ASP A 1055 -63.59 -19.15 10.72
C ASP A 1055 -63.01 -17.84 10.08
N SER A 1056 -63.40 -17.49 8.83
CA SER A 1056 -62.91 -16.33 8.04
C SER A 1056 -63.90 -15.78 6.98
N PRO A 1057 -63.78 -14.49 6.55
CA PRO A 1057 -64.08 -14.04 5.16
C PRO A 1057 -63.16 -12.85 4.69
N THR A 1058 -63.15 -12.20 3.50
CA THR A 1058 -63.92 -12.17 2.22
C THR A 1058 -63.01 -11.63 1.05
N ARG A 1059 -63.54 -11.29 -0.16
CA ARG A 1059 -62.78 -10.73 -1.34
C ARG A 1059 -63.69 -9.90 -2.32
N ALA A 1060 -63.12 -9.29 -3.39
CA ALA A 1060 -63.74 -8.54 -4.56
C ALA A 1060 -64.06 -7.03 -4.36
N ALA A 1061 -63.99 -6.04 -5.29
CA ALA A 1061 -63.87 -5.88 -6.79
C ALA A 1061 -65.22 -5.67 -7.56
N CYS A 1062 -65.46 -4.79 -8.59
CA CYS A 1062 -64.71 -3.78 -9.41
C CYS A 1062 -65.53 -2.41 -9.51
N GLU A 1063 -65.67 -1.53 -10.55
CA GLU A 1063 -65.17 -1.29 -11.96
C GLU A 1063 -65.56 0.15 -12.50
N GLY A 1064 -65.18 0.60 -13.73
CA GLY A 1064 -65.88 1.73 -14.44
C GLY A 1064 -65.16 2.67 -15.46
N THR A 1065 -65.39 2.47 -16.77
CA THR A 1065 -65.04 3.24 -18.01
C THR A 1065 -64.94 4.79 -18.06
N ALA A 1066 -63.95 5.34 -18.80
CA ALA A 1066 -64.09 6.40 -19.86
C ALA A 1066 -62.72 6.88 -20.43
N THR A 1067 -62.67 7.33 -21.69
CA THR A 1067 -61.51 7.95 -22.39
C THR A 1067 -62.03 8.90 -23.50
N VAL A 1068 -61.26 9.74 -24.23
CA VAL A 1068 -59.80 10.00 -24.34
C VAL A 1068 -59.59 11.53 -24.50
N ASP A 1069 -58.58 12.14 -23.86
CA ASP A 1069 -57.86 13.33 -24.42
C ASP A 1069 -56.50 13.58 -23.69
N GLY A 1070 -55.43 12.94 -24.16
CA GLY A 1070 -54.03 13.36 -23.91
C GLY A 1070 -53.47 13.40 -22.46
N VAL A 1071 -53.16 12.22 -21.89
CA VAL A 1071 -52.08 12.01 -20.87
C VAL A 1071 -52.30 12.58 -19.45
N GLN A 1072 -52.85 11.76 -18.53
CA GLN A 1072 -52.12 11.19 -17.37
C GLN A 1072 -53.05 10.42 -16.40
N CYS A 1073 -52.64 9.21 -16.00
CA CYS A 1073 -52.59 8.71 -14.61
C CYS A 1073 -52.20 7.22 -14.59
N SER A 1074 -50.91 6.93 -14.34
CA SER A 1074 -50.42 5.56 -14.13
C SER A 1074 -49.31 5.54 -13.08
N GLN A 1075 -49.56 4.84 -11.96
CA GLN A 1075 -48.53 4.50 -10.98
C GLN A 1075 -48.25 2.99 -11.04
N SER A 1076 -46.96 2.66 -11.20
CA SER A 1076 -46.32 1.38 -10.83
C SER A 1076 -47.01 0.06 -11.24
N GLN A 1077 -46.61 -0.45 -12.40
CA GLN A 1077 -46.15 -1.84 -12.53
C GLN A 1077 -44.63 -1.77 -12.85
N ALA A 1078 -43.72 -2.55 -12.27
CA ALA A 1078 -43.69 -3.99 -11.99
C ALA A 1078 -43.29 -4.83 -13.21
N ASP A 1079 -41.98 -4.89 -13.42
CA ASP A 1079 -41.15 -6.03 -13.83
C ASP A 1079 -41.70 -7.04 -14.87
N GLU A 1080 -41.15 -6.98 -16.09
CA GLU A 1080 -40.97 -8.15 -16.99
C GLU A 1080 -39.45 -8.31 -17.19
N GLU A 1081 -38.80 -9.20 -16.44
CA GLU A 1081 -38.42 -10.56 -16.86
C GLU A 1081 -37.46 -10.64 -18.06
N TRP A 1082 -36.15 -10.65 -17.75
CA TRP A 1082 -35.14 -11.31 -18.57
C TRP A 1082 -35.14 -12.81 -18.24
N ALA A 1083 -35.20 -13.67 -19.26
CA ALA A 1083 -35.10 -15.12 -19.08
C ALA A 1083 -33.65 -15.56 -18.77
N PRO A 1084 -33.41 -16.45 -17.80
CA PRO A 1084 -32.06 -16.93 -17.47
C PRO A 1084 -31.56 -17.99 -18.46
N GLU A 1085 -30.24 -18.01 -18.69
CA GLU A 1085 -29.57 -19.04 -19.48
C GLU A 1085 -29.60 -20.42 -18.78
N ALA A 1086 -29.54 -21.50 -19.57
CA ALA A 1086 -29.74 -22.86 -19.08
C ALA A 1086 -28.49 -23.44 -18.38
N CYS A 1087 -28.71 -24.03 -17.20
CA CYS A 1087 -27.67 -24.66 -16.38
C CYS A 1087 -27.18 -25.99 -16.98
N THR A 1088 -25.88 -26.09 -17.27
CA THR A 1088 -25.21 -27.27 -17.87
C THR A 1088 -23.96 -27.69 -17.09
N ASP A 1089 -23.51 -28.93 -17.24
CA ASP A 1089 -22.26 -29.40 -16.62
C ASP A 1089 -20.99 -28.80 -17.23
N ILE A 1090 -20.26 -28.00 -16.45
CA ILE A 1090 -18.88 -27.62 -16.76
C ILE A 1090 -17.95 -28.80 -16.38
N PRO A 1091 -17.08 -29.30 -17.28
CA PRO A 1091 -16.10 -30.35 -16.99
C PRO A 1091 -15.05 -29.91 -15.96
N THR A 1092 -14.59 -30.82 -15.11
CA THR A 1092 -13.57 -30.54 -14.10
C THR A 1092 -12.16 -30.42 -14.68
N LEU A 1093 -11.33 -29.57 -14.06
CA LEU A 1093 -9.92 -29.40 -14.43
C LEU A 1093 -9.06 -30.62 -14.07
N ASP A 1094 -9.55 -31.54 -13.24
CA ASP A 1094 -8.90 -32.83 -12.94
C ASP A 1094 -9.15 -33.92 -14.00
N GLY A 1095 -9.99 -33.65 -15.01
CA GLY A 1095 -10.27 -34.55 -16.13
C GLY A 1095 -11.17 -35.75 -15.79
N VAL A 1096 -11.66 -35.87 -14.56
CA VAL A 1096 -12.58 -36.93 -14.13
C VAL A 1096 -14.00 -36.58 -14.55
N SER A 1097 -14.74 -37.50 -15.19
CA SER A 1097 -16.07 -37.15 -15.72
C SER A 1097 -17.05 -36.76 -14.60
N CYS A 1098 -17.99 -35.87 -14.90
CA CYS A 1098 -18.99 -35.44 -13.91
C CYS A 1098 -19.85 -36.61 -13.37
N MET A 1099 -20.05 -37.65 -14.17
CA MET A 1099 -20.71 -38.89 -13.75
C MET A 1099 -19.89 -39.65 -12.71
N ASP A 1100 -18.57 -39.69 -12.85
CA ASP A 1100 -17.65 -40.33 -11.90
C ASP A 1100 -17.46 -39.48 -10.62
N GLN A 1101 -17.41 -38.15 -10.76
CA GLN A 1101 -17.47 -37.21 -9.63
C GLN A 1101 -18.77 -37.38 -8.81
N ARG A 1102 -19.90 -37.68 -9.47
CA ARG A 1102 -21.15 -38.03 -8.78
C ARG A 1102 -21.10 -39.43 -8.16
N ALA A 1103 -20.62 -40.44 -8.88
CA ALA A 1103 -20.55 -41.82 -8.40
C ALA A 1103 -19.63 -41.98 -7.18
N SER A 1104 -18.55 -41.19 -7.11
CA SER A 1104 -17.64 -41.08 -5.96
C SER A 1104 -18.17 -40.21 -4.81
N GLY A 1105 -19.32 -39.54 -4.98
CA GLY A 1105 -19.92 -38.66 -3.96
C GLY A 1105 -19.26 -37.28 -3.84
N ALA A 1106 -18.37 -36.89 -4.76
CA ALA A 1106 -17.65 -35.62 -4.72
C ALA A 1106 -18.53 -34.38 -4.99
N CYS A 1107 -19.79 -34.57 -5.37
CA CYS A 1107 -20.78 -33.52 -5.68
C CYS A 1107 -21.00 -32.44 -4.60
N ASP A 1108 -20.66 -32.73 -3.34
CA ASP A 1108 -20.73 -31.74 -2.25
C ASP A 1108 -19.40 -31.00 -1.98
N SER A 1109 -18.32 -31.31 -2.70
CA SER A 1109 -16.98 -30.78 -2.44
C SER A 1109 -16.85 -29.28 -2.77
N PRO A 1110 -16.01 -28.52 -2.03
CA PRO A 1110 -15.77 -27.11 -2.33
C PRO A 1110 -15.18 -26.86 -3.72
N TYR A 1111 -14.39 -27.81 -4.25
CA TYR A 1111 -13.82 -27.74 -5.59
C TYR A 1111 -14.91 -27.65 -6.66
N LEU A 1112 -15.89 -28.56 -6.63
CA LEU A 1112 -16.99 -28.56 -7.60
C LEU A 1112 -18.00 -27.41 -7.36
N LYS A 1113 -18.15 -26.92 -6.13
CA LYS A 1113 -19.08 -25.82 -5.79
C LYS A 1113 -18.55 -24.40 -5.94
N LEU A 1114 -17.22 -24.22 -6.04
CA LEU A 1114 -16.60 -22.91 -6.23
C LEU A 1114 -16.17 -22.66 -7.69
N GLY A 1115 -15.97 -23.71 -8.47
CA GLY A 1115 -15.71 -23.63 -9.92
C GLY A 1115 -16.93 -23.93 -10.81
N ASN A 1116 -18.13 -24.07 -10.22
CA ASN A 1116 -19.39 -24.44 -10.89
C ASN A 1116 -19.29 -25.74 -11.74
N TYR A 1117 -18.42 -26.66 -11.32
CA TYR A 1117 -18.19 -27.91 -12.04
C TYR A 1117 -19.27 -28.92 -11.71
N CYS A 1118 -19.74 -29.61 -12.75
CA CYS A 1118 -20.72 -30.69 -12.65
C CYS A 1118 -22.05 -30.32 -11.95
N ASP A 1119 -22.52 -29.06 -12.03
CA ASP A 1119 -23.73 -28.61 -11.33
C ASP A 1119 -25.02 -29.31 -11.80
N GLN A 1120 -25.14 -29.68 -13.08
CA GLN A 1120 -26.33 -30.36 -13.61
C GLN A 1120 -26.34 -31.83 -13.18
N THR A 1121 -25.24 -32.55 -13.38
CA THR A 1121 -25.06 -33.93 -12.92
C THR A 1121 -25.15 -34.02 -11.40
N CYS A 1122 -24.66 -33.04 -10.64
CA CYS A 1122 -24.80 -33.01 -9.18
C CYS A 1122 -26.14 -32.48 -8.66
N GLY A 1123 -27.10 -32.14 -9.53
CA GLY A 1123 -28.45 -31.71 -9.13
C GLY A 1123 -28.48 -30.37 -8.39
N ARG A 1124 -27.55 -29.47 -8.70
CA ARG A 1124 -27.40 -28.14 -8.10
C ARG A 1124 -28.10 -27.03 -8.89
N CYS A 1125 -28.49 -27.28 -10.14
CA CYS A 1125 -29.41 -26.42 -10.90
C CYS A 1125 -30.80 -26.35 -10.22
N LEU A 1126 -31.37 -25.15 -10.05
CA LEU A 1126 -32.69 -24.94 -9.44
C LEU A 1126 -33.67 -24.36 -10.47
N GLY A 1127 -34.64 -25.18 -10.90
CA GLY A 1127 -35.37 -24.99 -12.16
C GLY A 1127 -34.57 -25.56 -13.33
N VAL A 1128 -35.14 -26.22 -14.35
CA VAL A 1128 -36.56 -26.35 -14.76
C VAL A 1128 -36.88 -27.85 -15.02
N SER A 1129 -38.16 -28.23 -15.08
CA SER A 1129 -38.60 -29.58 -15.48
C SER A 1129 -38.30 -29.90 -16.95
N ALA A 1130 -38.05 -31.18 -17.26
CA ALA A 1130 -37.48 -31.62 -18.55
C ALA A 1130 -38.40 -31.48 -19.79
N GLY A 1131 -37.79 -31.15 -20.94
CA GLY A 1131 -38.39 -31.19 -22.28
C GLY A 1131 -37.39 -30.73 -23.37
N ALA A 1132 -37.41 -31.38 -24.54
CA ALA A 1132 -36.54 -31.10 -25.71
C ALA A 1132 -37.38 -31.30 -27.01
N PRO A 1133 -36.91 -31.01 -28.26
CA PRO A 1133 -35.56 -30.60 -28.69
C PRO A 1133 -35.41 -29.49 -29.79
N ALA A 1134 -34.24 -28.84 -29.80
CA ALA A 1134 -33.36 -28.41 -30.93
C ALA A 1134 -33.83 -27.71 -32.25
N ALA A 1135 -33.09 -26.61 -32.58
CA ALA A 1135 -32.55 -26.19 -33.91
C ALA A 1135 -33.45 -25.50 -34.98
N PRO A 1136 -32.92 -24.76 -35.99
CA PRO A 1136 -31.55 -24.22 -36.21
C PRO A 1136 -31.42 -22.71 -36.64
N LEU A 1137 -30.18 -22.18 -36.55
CA LEU A 1137 -29.45 -21.20 -37.41
C LEU A 1137 -30.17 -20.15 -38.31
N LEU A 1138 -29.64 -18.90 -38.31
CA LEU A 1138 -29.23 -18.17 -39.55
C LEU A 1138 -28.33 -16.93 -39.27
N GLU A 1139 -27.81 -16.30 -40.33
CA GLU A 1139 -26.68 -15.35 -40.35
C GLU A 1139 -27.07 -13.85 -40.53
N ALA A 1140 -26.05 -13.00 -40.73
CA ALA A 1140 -26.06 -11.61 -41.26
C ALA A 1140 -26.40 -10.45 -40.28
N ALA A 1141 -25.92 -9.22 -40.47
CA ALA A 1141 -24.72 -8.68 -41.16
C ALA A 1141 -24.47 -7.21 -40.76
N ALA A 1142 -23.25 -6.70 -40.95
CA ALA A 1142 -22.96 -5.25 -40.93
C ALA A 1142 -23.15 -4.64 -42.35
N PRO A 1143 -23.27 -3.30 -42.54
CA PRO A 1143 -22.05 -2.48 -42.62
C PRO A 1143 -22.11 -0.98 -42.24
N ALA A 1144 -20.93 -0.45 -41.88
CA ALA A 1144 -20.35 0.87 -42.23
C ALA A 1144 -21.04 2.22 -41.92
N GLY A 1145 -20.23 3.20 -41.48
CA GLY A 1145 -20.48 4.62 -41.79
C GLY A 1145 -19.79 5.72 -40.95
N GLY A 1146 -18.55 6.10 -41.30
CA GLY A 1146 -18.10 7.50 -41.13
C GLY A 1146 -17.24 7.90 -39.91
N GLY A 1147 -16.13 8.57 -40.20
CA GLY A 1147 -15.41 9.53 -39.35
C GLY A 1147 -14.83 10.62 -40.26
N PRO A 1148 -13.75 11.35 -39.90
CA PRO A 1148 -13.14 11.55 -38.58
C PRO A 1148 -12.91 13.05 -38.24
N ALA A 1149 -12.48 13.36 -37.01
CA ALA A 1149 -11.81 14.63 -36.68
C ALA A 1149 -10.82 14.41 -35.52
N GLY A 1150 -9.59 14.91 -35.64
CA GLY A 1150 -8.52 14.75 -34.65
C GLY A 1150 -8.07 16.08 -34.03
N GLY A 1151 -7.36 16.01 -32.90
CA GLY A 1151 -6.88 17.20 -32.18
C GLY A 1151 -5.96 16.88 -31.01
N SER A 1152 -4.73 16.45 -31.28
CA SER A 1152 -3.70 16.18 -30.27
C SER A 1152 -2.99 17.46 -29.82
N MET A 1153 -2.84 17.68 -28.50
CA MET A 1153 -1.91 18.68 -27.95
C MET A 1153 -1.07 18.07 -26.80
N PRO A 1154 0.25 18.33 -26.75
CA PRO A 1154 1.10 17.91 -25.65
C PRO A 1154 1.13 18.94 -24.50
N TYR A 1155 1.35 18.47 -23.28
CA TYR A 1155 1.77 19.29 -22.13
C TYR A 1155 3.18 18.88 -21.71
N GLY A 1156 3.94 19.79 -21.11
CA GLY A 1156 5.28 19.51 -20.60
C GLY A 1156 5.76 20.54 -19.60
N LEU A 1157 6.55 20.05 -18.63
CA LEU A 1157 7.15 20.74 -17.48
C LEU A 1157 6.13 21.28 -16.46
#